data_AF-A0A4S2L2X9-F1
#
_entry.id   AF-A0A4S2L2X9-F1
#
_cell.length_a   1.000
_cell.length_b   1.000
_cell.length_c   1.000
_cell.angle_alpha   90.00
_cell.angle_beta   90.00
_cell.angle_gamma   90.00
#
_symmetry.space_group_name_H-M   'P 1'
#
loop_
_entity.id
_entity.type
_entity.pdbx_description
1 polymer ?
#
loop_
_entity_poly.entity_id
_entity_poly.type
_entity_poly.pdbx_seq_one_letter_code
_entity_poly.pdbx_strand_id
1 'polypeptide(L)'
;MATSASNQDASGIRQMLVERKQMFETKLAIVMNCECVLQSPEANMASLRELMKLFEAKKIISVKEIRLALIASLCVVFKDILPAYRIRSLTEQEKTQQMKKETRKLQFFEENLLINYRKYTEVLRVILQSKSLAQKSSRRQETYAKINWNESDRMAALKAVCELLKAHPQFNLSDELIMAVLPFLNDKREQVYSIVLKTLQLIFSDDCDGKFSLEICRAIHAFAKKKSYNVRPAIARALSLVPIKEVEDAEEKTSVGRNRNMMSRRERKKDKLEKKHEKEMAETRATQSREDRKKLNTLILNEILFVYFKLLKTTNNSQLLTAVLEGVATYSGLINVIYVDSLLSILNRFIAQESTSLRDGLNCVNAALNILNHPGSTSALETDPTRFYNHLYSLLGRMSGVCSPSDKIRTNTKLDSLSTAYARSSTPAAFAVAQYIHKNAITKPISSAPDSPNGTPDDEYSKGRVALKDSEGMTDVMLSSLNMLLIRRRRDVSSNRVLAFVKRLAGAALAMSEPSCTGTILVLLIHLLRLFPRCEVLFDSETEVGGAYRPDVDDPEACLPASACLWELVALERHPSIVVRELAKAALHWGRTIHTYGPTEAAIRRYNFNIGPKDLTLDHLIQLSPADCRLQLAAIDEEESAEPVPVTPTTKKRFRQTPSHVPSDWFKNILEQSGLSKEYGNVLHSKRPRIEKS
;
A
#
# COMPACT_ATOMS: atom_id res chain seq x y z
N MET A 1 -6.50 17.12 -68.18
CA MET A 1 -5.92 16.47 -66.97
C MET A 1 -6.58 16.89 -65.66
N ALA A 2 -7.25 18.06 -65.55
CA ALA A 2 -7.95 18.47 -64.32
C ALA A 2 -9.30 17.76 -64.07
N THR A 3 -9.99 17.29 -65.11
CA THR A 3 -11.28 16.60 -65.00
C THR A 3 -11.17 15.15 -64.51
N SER A 4 -10.07 14.47 -64.81
CA SER A 4 -9.80 13.09 -64.34
C SER A 4 -9.50 13.02 -62.84
N ALA A 5 -8.91 14.07 -62.26
CA ALA A 5 -8.65 14.14 -60.82
C ALA A 5 -9.95 14.31 -60.01
N SER A 6 -10.87 15.16 -60.47
CA SER A 6 -12.18 15.37 -59.80
C SER A 6 -13.07 14.12 -59.76
N ASN A 7 -12.99 13.26 -60.79
CA ASN A 7 -13.74 12.00 -60.84
C ASN A 7 -13.13 10.91 -59.95
N GLN A 8 -11.82 10.92 -59.72
CA GLN A 8 -11.17 9.99 -58.77
C GLN A 8 -11.50 10.36 -57.32
N ASP A 9 -11.52 11.66 -56.98
CA ASP A 9 -11.92 12.14 -55.66
C ASP A 9 -13.41 11.88 -55.36
N ALA A 10 -14.30 12.09 -56.35
CA ALA A 10 -15.71 11.77 -56.23
C ALA A 10 -15.98 10.25 -56.09
N SER A 11 -15.16 9.41 -56.73
CA SER A 11 -15.20 7.95 -56.59
C SER A 11 -14.79 7.51 -55.17
N GLY A 12 -13.73 8.11 -54.62
CA GLY A 12 -13.28 7.85 -53.25
C GLY A 12 -14.33 8.23 -52.19
N ILE A 13 -14.98 9.39 -52.35
CA ILE A 13 -16.07 9.82 -51.45
C ILE A 13 -17.26 8.85 -51.51
N ARG A 14 -17.66 8.41 -52.71
CA ARG A 14 -18.74 7.42 -52.87
C ARG A 14 -18.38 6.09 -52.22
N GLN A 15 -17.14 5.63 -52.36
CA GLN A 15 -16.67 4.40 -51.73
C GLN A 15 -16.68 4.51 -50.20
N MET A 16 -16.21 5.62 -49.63
CA MET A 16 -16.27 5.86 -48.18
C MET A 16 -17.71 5.88 -47.65
N LEU A 17 -18.66 6.46 -48.40
CA LEU A 17 -20.08 6.46 -48.02
C LEU A 17 -20.69 5.06 -48.04
N VAL A 18 -20.34 4.23 -49.02
CA VAL A 18 -20.79 2.84 -49.11
C VAL A 18 -20.21 2.02 -47.96
N GLU A 19 -18.92 2.16 -47.67
CA GLU A 19 -18.27 1.49 -46.54
C GLU A 19 -18.88 1.93 -45.20
N ARG A 20 -19.18 3.22 -45.03
CA ARG A 20 -19.85 3.75 -43.84
C ARG A 20 -21.28 3.23 -43.70
N LYS A 21 -22.00 3.07 -44.80
CA LYS A 21 -23.35 2.47 -44.81
C LYS A 21 -23.31 0.99 -44.44
N GLN A 22 -22.40 0.22 -45.03
CA GLN A 22 -22.20 -1.19 -44.69
C GLN A 22 -21.78 -1.37 -43.22
N MET A 23 -20.92 -0.49 -42.71
CA MET A 23 -20.56 -0.42 -41.30
C MET A 23 -21.75 -0.16 -40.38
N PHE A 24 -22.65 0.74 -40.78
CA PHE A 24 -23.86 1.01 -40.01
C PHE A 24 -24.83 -0.17 -40.04
N GLU A 25 -25.07 -0.75 -41.22
CA GLU A 25 -25.93 -1.92 -41.41
C GLU A 25 -25.43 -3.13 -40.61
N THR A 26 -24.12 -3.37 -40.60
CA THR A 26 -23.52 -4.47 -39.81
C THR A 26 -23.63 -4.23 -38.31
N LYS A 27 -23.42 -3.00 -37.82
CA LYS A 27 -23.66 -2.65 -36.40
C LYS A 27 -25.13 -2.84 -36.03
N LEU A 28 -26.05 -2.41 -36.88
CA LEU A 28 -27.49 -2.60 -36.67
C LEU A 28 -27.85 -4.09 -36.63
N ALA A 29 -27.28 -4.89 -37.54
CA ALA A 29 -27.47 -6.33 -37.54
C ALA A 29 -26.95 -6.99 -36.25
N ILE A 30 -25.82 -6.53 -35.69
CA ILE A 30 -25.32 -7.01 -34.40
C ILE A 30 -26.34 -6.71 -33.29
N VAL A 31 -26.82 -5.47 -33.22
CA VAL A 31 -27.80 -5.04 -32.20
C VAL A 31 -29.08 -5.87 -32.29
N MET A 32 -29.66 -6.01 -33.49
CA MET A 32 -30.88 -6.80 -33.69
C MET A 32 -30.70 -8.26 -33.29
N ASN A 33 -29.57 -8.88 -33.65
CA ASN A 33 -29.31 -10.26 -33.25
C ASN A 33 -29.11 -10.38 -31.74
N CYS A 34 -28.43 -9.44 -31.09
CA CYS A 34 -28.28 -9.44 -29.63
C CYS A 34 -29.65 -9.30 -28.93
N GLU A 35 -30.51 -8.40 -29.40
CA GLU A 35 -31.86 -8.19 -28.85
C GLU A 35 -32.73 -9.45 -29.00
N CYS A 36 -32.74 -10.08 -30.18
CA CYS A 36 -33.45 -11.34 -30.39
C CYS A 36 -33.01 -12.42 -29.40
N VAL A 37 -31.71 -12.56 -29.16
CA VAL A 37 -31.18 -13.56 -28.23
C VAL A 37 -31.56 -13.23 -26.78
N LEU A 38 -31.52 -11.95 -26.38
CA LEU A 38 -31.91 -11.52 -25.03
C LEU A 38 -33.42 -11.68 -24.76
N GLN A 39 -34.28 -11.46 -25.77
CA GLN A 39 -35.73 -11.65 -25.63
C GLN A 39 -36.13 -13.11 -25.42
N SER A 40 -35.48 -14.06 -26.11
CA SER A 40 -35.79 -15.49 -26.03
C SER A 40 -34.58 -16.35 -26.43
N PRO A 41 -33.73 -16.72 -25.47
CA PRO A 41 -32.47 -17.41 -25.78
C PRO A 41 -32.70 -18.82 -26.35
N GLU A 42 -33.72 -19.54 -25.87
CA GLU A 42 -34.01 -20.91 -26.31
C GLU A 42 -34.40 -21.01 -27.79
N ALA A 43 -35.18 -20.04 -28.29
CA ALA A 43 -35.65 -20.01 -29.67
C ALA A 43 -34.61 -19.44 -30.65
N ASN A 44 -33.81 -18.47 -30.19
CA ASN A 44 -32.99 -17.63 -31.07
C ASN A 44 -31.50 -18.01 -31.09
N MET A 45 -31.16 -19.28 -30.79
CA MET A 45 -29.78 -19.78 -30.88
C MET A 45 -29.16 -19.69 -32.28
N ALA A 46 -29.99 -19.60 -33.33
CA ALA A 46 -29.52 -19.32 -34.69
C ALA A 46 -28.86 -17.93 -34.81
N SER A 47 -29.44 -16.91 -34.19
CA SER A 47 -28.88 -15.54 -34.14
C SER A 47 -27.55 -15.49 -33.40
N LEU A 48 -27.42 -16.24 -32.30
CA LEU A 48 -26.14 -16.37 -31.59
C LEU A 48 -25.07 -17.03 -32.48
N ARG A 49 -25.42 -18.07 -33.24
CA ARG A 49 -24.50 -18.68 -34.22
C ARG A 49 -24.12 -17.70 -35.32
N GLU A 50 -25.04 -16.87 -35.78
CA GLU A 50 -24.76 -15.86 -36.80
C GLU A 50 -23.79 -14.79 -36.29
N LEU A 51 -23.98 -14.30 -35.06
CA LEU A 51 -23.01 -13.41 -34.39
C LEU A 51 -21.62 -14.04 -34.31
N MET A 52 -21.54 -15.35 -34.00
CA MET A 52 -20.26 -16.06 -33.98
C MET A 52 -19.63 -16.22 -35.37
N LYS A 53 -20.42 -16.38 -36.44
CA LYS A 53 -19.90 -16.40 -37.82
C LYS A 53 -19.32 -15.07 -38.26
N LEU A 54 -19.76 -13.95 -37.68
CA LEU A 54 -19.16 -12.63 -37.97
C LEU A 54 -17.67 -12.60 -37.59
N PHE A 55 -17.21 -13.40 -36.62
CA PHE A 55 -15.78 -13.58 -36.31
C PHE A 55 -15.01 -14.43 -37.33
N GLU A 56 -15.68 -15.08 -38.28
CA GLU A 56 -15.05 -15.84 -39.37
C GLU A 56 -15.05 -15.05 -40.70
N ALA A 57 -15.93 -14.06 -40.83
CA ALA A 57 -16.07 -13.21 -42.02
C ALA A 57 -14.93 -12.18 -42.17
N LYS A 58 -13.90 -12.51 -42.96
CA LYS A 58 -12.68 -11.69 -43.17
C LYS A 58 -12.94 -10.19 -43.46
N LYS A 59 -13.95 -9.87 -44.27
CA LYS A 59 -14.28 -8.48 -44.66
C LYS A 59 -14.87 -7.64 -43.52
N ILE A 60 -15.52 -8.29 -42.56
CA ILE A 60 -16.21 -7.63 -41.44
C ILE A 60 -15.23 -7.44 -40.28
N ILE A 61 -14.37 -8.44 -40.06
CA ILE A 61 -13.35 -8.41 -39.00
C ILE A 61 -12.24 -7.43 -39.30
N SER A 62 -11.97 -7.07 -40.57
CA SER A 62 -10.94 -6.07 -40.88
C SER A 62 -11.22 -4.72 -40.20
N VAL A 63 -12.49 -4.41 -39.95
CA VAL A 63 -12.90 -3.12 -39.40
C VAL A 63 -12.88 -3.11 -37.88
N LYS A 64 -12.09 -2.20 -37.31
CA LYS A 64 -11.82 -2.09 -35.87
C LYS A 64 -13.09 -1.87 -35.04
N GLU A 65 -13.95 -0.96 -35.47
CA GLU A 65 -15.17 -0.57 -34.74
C GLU A 65 -16.14 -1.73 -34.61
N ILE A 66 -16.27 -2.55 -35.66
CA ILE A 66 -17.15 -3.71 -35.66
C ILE A 66 -16.57 -4.81 -34.76
N ARG A 67 -15.25 -5.05 -34.79
CA ARG A 67 -14.61 -6.00 -33.86
C ARG A 67 -14.86 -5.64 -32.41
N LEU A 68 -14.62 -4.39 -32.04
CA LEU A 68 -14.82 -3.90 -30.68
C LEU A 68 -16.28 -4.00 -30.25
N ALA A 69 -17.21 -3.61 -31.12
CA ALA A 69 -18.64 -3.73 -30.86
C ALA A 69 -19.06 -5.20 -30.68
N LEU A 70 -18.55 -6.11 -31.50
CA LEU A 70 -18.89 -7.54 -31.44
C LEU A 70 -18.36 -8.19 -30.16
N ILE A 71 -17.11 -7.92 -29.77
CA ILE A 71 -16.52 -8.41 -28.51
C ILE A 71 -17.34 -7.90 -27.32
N ALA A 72 -17.63 -6.60 -27.27
CA ALA A 72 -18.39 -6.02 -26.16
C ALA A 72 -19.83 -6.54 -26.10
N SER A 73 -20.53 -6.61 -27.24
CA SER A 73 -21.94 -7.02 -27.30
C SER A 73 -22.10 -8.48 -26.91
N LEU A 74 -21.24 -9.38 -27.40
CA LEU A 74 -21.28 -10.79 -27.01
C LEU A 74 -20.96 -10.99 -25.53
N CYS A 75 -20.05 -10.18 -24.95
CA CYS A 75 -19.80 -10.22 -23.51
C CYS A 75 -21.08 -9.97 -22.70
N VAL A 76 -21.86 -8.94 -23.07
CA VAL A 76 -23.11 -8.60 -22.38
C VAL A 76 -24.15 -9.71 -22.58
N VAL A 77 -24.31 -10.19 -23.81
CA VAL A 77 -25.24 -11.30 -24.12
C VAL A 77 -24.92 -12.55 -23.31
N PHE A 78 -23.65 -12.97 -23.22
CA PHE A 78 -23.28 -14.12 -22.41
C PHE A 78 -23.41 -13.84 -20.91
N LYS A 79 -23.13 -12.63 -20.44
CA LYS A 79 -23.35 -12.27 -19.03
C LYS A 79 -24.79 -12.52 -18.58
N ASP A 80 -25.76 -12.21 -19.43
CA ASP A 80 -27.18 -12.29 -19.09
C ASP A 80 -27.79 -13.70 -19.34
N ILE A 81 -27.28 -14.46 -20.31
CA ILE A 81 -27.86 -15.77 -20.70
C ILE A 81 -27.24 -16.94 -19.95
N LEU A 82 -26.02 -16.80 -19.45
CA LEU A 82 -25.32 -17.90 -18.79
C LEU A 82 -26.04 -18.32 -17.50
N PRO A 83 -26.29 -19.63 -17.31
CA PRO A 83 -26.91 -20.13 -16.09
C PRO A 83 -25.91 -20.10 -14.91
N ALA A 84 -26.44 -20.03 -13.69
CA ALA A 84 -25.63 -20.07 -12.47
C ALA A 84 -25.02 -21.45 -12.16
N TYR A 85 -25.45 -22.51 -12.85
CA TYR A 85 -24.96 -23.87 -12.66
C TYR A 85 -24.01 -24.30 -13.79
N ARG A 86 -23.10 -25.22 -13.47
CA ARG A 86 -22.15 -25.79 -14.43
C ARG A 86 -22.84 -26.81 -15.33
N ILE A 87 -22.75 -26.61 -16.65
CA ILE A 87 -23.31 -27.55 -17.63
C ILE A 87 -22.39 -28.77 -17.73
N ARG A 88 -22.92 -29.95 -17.40
CA ARG A 88 -22.21 -31.23 -17.50
C ARG A 88 -22.32 -31.80 -18.91
N SER A 89 -21.22 -32.30 -19.46
CA SER A 89 -21.25 -33.11 -20.68
C SER A 89 -21.79 -34.50 -20.37
N LEU A 90 -22.82 -34.92 -21.11
CA LEU A 90 -23.42 -36.25 -20.99
C LEU A 90 -22.47 -37.35 -21.49
N THR A 91 -22.51 -38.51 -20.81
CA THR A 91 -21.79 -39.70 -21.25
C THR A 91 -22.46 -40.31 -22.49
N GLU A 92 -21.72 -41.09 -23.27
CA GLU A 92 -22.24 -41.72 -24.51
C GLU A 92 -23.45 -42.62 -24.25
N GLN A 93 -23.54 -43.21 -23.05
CA GLN A 93 -24.68 -44.02 -22.59
C GLN A 93 -25.92 -43.17 -22.27
N GLU A 94 -25.75 -41.96 -21.75
CA GLU A 94 -26.87 -41.03 -21.46
C GLU A 94 -27.41 -40.40 -22.75
N LYS A 95 -26.57 -40.22 -23.78
CA LYS A 95 -26.98 -39.67 -25.09
C LYS A 95 -27.89 -40.59 -25.89
N THR A 96 -27.77 -41.91 -25.69
CA THR A 96 -28.61 -42.90 -26.40
C THR A 96 -29.95 -43.16 -25.71
N GLN A 97 -30.11 -42.69 -24.46
CA GLN A 97 -31.35 -42.83 -23.71
C GLN A 97 -32.48 -41.94 -24.26
N GLN A 98 -33.69 -42.50 -24.39
CA GLN A 98 -34.85 -41.73 -24.82
C GLN A 98 -35.32 -40.79 -23.71
N MET A 99 -35.20 -39.48 -23.94
CA MET A 99 -35.65 -38.43 -23.04
C MET A 99 -37.00 -37.82 -23.45
N LYS A 100 -37.70 -37.25 -22.47
CA LYS A 100 -38.91 -36.44 -22.69
C LYS A 100 -38.61 -35.25 -23.62
N LYS A 101 -39.61 -34.79 -24.38
CA LYS A 101 -39.47 -33.71 -25.37
C LYS A 101 -38.90 -32.42 -24.76
N GLU A 102 -39.33 -32.02 -23.57
CA GLU A 102 -38.86 -30.81 -22.88
C GLU A 102 -37.40 -30.93 -22.44
N THR A 103 -37.04 -32.05 -21.83
CA THR A 103 -35.65 -32.35 -21.43
C THR A 103 -34.71 -32.31 -22.64
N ARG A 104 -35.15 -32.84 -23.78
CA ARG A 104 -34.38 -32.80 -25.03
C ARG A 104 -34.20 -31.38 -25.55
N LYS A 105 -35.22 -30.50 -25.45
CA LYS A 105 -35.12 -29.10 -25.86
C LYS A 105 -34.10 -28.33 -25.01
N LEU A 106 -34.19 -28.47 -23.68
CA LEU A 106 -33.25 -27.85 -22.73
C LEU A 106 -31.82 -28.30 -23.01
N GLN A 107 -31.61 -29.60 -23.17
CA GLN A 107 -30.31 -30.17 -23.47
C GLN A 107 -29.73 -29.65 -24.79
N PHE A 108 -30.55 -29.59 -25.84
CA PHE A 108 -30.12 -29.02 -27.12
C PHE A 108 -29.72 -27.55 -26.98
N PHE A 109 -30.46 -26.78 -26.19
CA PHE A 109 -30.11 -25.41 -25.87
C PHE A 109 -28.77 -25.31 -25.12
N GLU A 110 -28.59 -26.07 -24.04
CA GLU A 110 -27.36 -26.10 -23.22
C GLU A 110 -26.13 -26.50 -24.04
N GLU A 111 -26.24 -27.51 -24.90
CA GLU A 111 -25.14 -27.96 -25.75
C GLU A 111 -24.74 -26.87 -26.76
N ASN A 112 -25.72 -26.23 -27.42
CA ASN A 112 -25.44 -25.13 -28.34
C ASN A 112 -24.88 -23.90 -27.63
N LEU A 113 -25.37 -23.59 -26.42
CA LEU A 113 -24.88 -22.48 -25.61
C LEU A 113 -23.41 -22.71 -25.26
N LEU A 114 -23.07 -23.91 -24.76
CA LEU A 114 -21.70 -24.26 -24.40
C LEU A 114 -20.76 -24.29 -25.62
N ILE A 115 -21.22 -24.75 -26.79
CA ILE A 115 -20.44 -24.71 -28.03
C ILE A 115 -20.13 -23.26 -28.44
N ASN A 116 -21.13 -22.38 -28.45
CA ASN A 116 -20.94 -20.98 -28.83
C ASN A 116 -20.10 -20.23 -27.80
N TYR A 117 -20.31 -20.49 -26.51
CA TYR A 117 -19.49 -19.93 -25.43
C TYR A 117 -18.03 -20.39 -25.52
N ARG A 118 -17.79 -21.69 -25.79
CA ARG A 118 -16.43 -22.20 -26.04
C ARG A 118 -15.75 -21.49 -27.21
N LYS A 119 -16.46 -21.29 -28.32
CA LYS A 119 -15.92 -20.54 -29.47
C LYS A 119 -15.60 -19.09 -29.09
N TYR A 120 -16.46 -18.44 -28.32
CA TYR A 120 -16.24 -17.06 -27.90
C TYR A 120 -15.03 -16.92 -26.96
N THR A 121 -14.94 -17.78 -25.94
CA THR A 121 -13.77 -17.82 -25.05
C THR A 121 -12.47 -18.15 -25.79
N GLU A 122 -12.51 -19.04 -26.79
CA GLU A 122 -11.35 -19.32 -27.66
C GLU A 122 -10.90 -18.08 -28.44
N VAL A 123 -11.84 -17.31 -29.01
CA VAL A 123 -11.54 -16.04 -29.68
C VAL A 123 -10.90 -15.05 -28.70
N LEU A 124 -11.49 -14.84 -27.52
CA LEU A 124 -10.93 -13.95 -26.49
C LEU A 124 -9.51 -14.36 -26.09
N ARG A 125 -9.27 -15.67 -25.90
CA ARG A 125 -7.95 -16.21 -25.58
C ARG A 125 -6.94 -15.94 -26.69
N VAL A 126 -7.30 -16.11 -27.96
CA VAL A 126 -6.41 -15.82 -29.10
C VAL A 126 -6.06 -14.33 -29.16
N ILE A 127 -7.05 -13.44 -28.94
CA ILE A 127 -6.81 -11.99 -28.90
C ILE A 127 -5.80 -11.63 -27.80
N LEU A 128 -5.94 -12.25 -26.63
CA LEU A 128 -5.07 -12.02 -25.47
C LEU A 128 -3.68 -12.66 -25.63
N GLN A 129 -3.58 -13.83 -26.24
CA GLN A 129 -2.35 -14.63 -26.38
C GLN A 129 -1.62 -14.36 -27.71
N SER A 130 -1.29 -13.11 -28.00
CA SER A 130 -0.68 -12.69 -29.28
C SER A 130 0.74 -13.24 -29.57
N LYS A 131 1.42 -13.96 -28.66
CA LYS A 131 2.85 -14.30 -28.86
C LYS A 131 3.34 -15.72 -28.50
N SER A 132 2.57 -16.63 -27.89
CA SER A 132 3.22 -17.77 -27.18
C SER A 132 2.67 -19.19 -27.38
N LEU A 133 1.65 -19.46 -28.20
CA LEU A 133 1.09 -20.83 -28.32
C LEU A 133 0.84 -21.27 -29.77
N ALA A 134 1.83 -21.08 -30.63
CA ALA A 134 1.80 -21.63 -32.00
C ALA A 134 1.99 -23.16 -32.07
N GLN A 135 2.19 -23.86 -30.95
CA GLN A 135 2.69 -25.25 -31.00
C GLN A 135 1.69 -26.36 -30.72
N LYS A 136 0.46 -26.09 -30.24
CA LYS A 136 -0.60 -27.11 -30.11
C LYS A 136 -1.97 -26.46 -30.18
N SER A 137 -2.52 -26.31 -31.39
CA SER A 137 -3.78 -25.59 -31.56
C SER A 137 -4.63 -26.24 -32.65
N SER A 138 -5.92 -26.43 -32.40
CA SER A 138 -6.87 -26.99 -33.36
C SER A 138 -6.98 -26.11 -34.62
N ARG A 139 -7.36 -26.67 -35.77
CA ARG A 139 -7.52 -25.99 -37.09
C ARG A 139 -8.30 -24.65 -37.06
N ARG A 140 -9.09 -24.40 -36.00
CA ARG A 140 -9.85 -23.14 -35.76
C ARG A 140 -9.02 -22.01 -35.13
N GLN A 141 -8.11 -22.32 -34.20
CA GLN A 141 -7.18 -21.34 -33.63
C GLN A 141 -6.31 -20.69 -34.71
N GLU A 142 -5.96 -21.44 -35.76
CA GLU A 142 -5.22 -20.92 -36.93
C GLU A 142 -6.00 -19.88 -37.74
N THR A 143 -7.34 -19.86 -37.69
CA THR A 143 -8.16 -18.90 -38.43
C THR A 143 -8.16 -17.54 -37.72
N TYR A 144 -8.29 -17.56 -36.40
CA TYR A 144 -8.30 -16.36 -35.57
C TYR A 144 -6.90 -15.77 -35.35
N ALA A 145 -5.86 -16.61 -35.36
CA ALA A 145 -4.46 -16.19 -35.20
C ALA A 145 -3.89 -15.45 -36.43
N LYS A 146 -4.52 -15.58 -37.61
CA LYS A 146 -4.13 -14.87 -38.84
C LYS A 146 -4.51 -13.39 -38.86
N ILE A 147 -5.35 -12.95 -37.92
CA ILE A 147 -5.81 -11.56 -37.81
C ILE A 147 -4.81 -10.77 -36.95
N ASN A 148 -4.44 -9.56 -37.41
CA ASN A 148 -3.61 -8.66 -36.62
C ASN A 148 -4.45 -7.95 -35.55
N TRP A 149 -4.34 -8.39 -34.29
CA TRP A 149 -5.09 -7.86 -33.17
C TRP A 149 -4.42 -6.65 -32.53
N ASN A 150 -5.11 -5.52 -32.56
CA ASN A 150 -4.65 -4.23 -32.03
C ASN A 150 -4.70 -4.18 -30.50
N GLU A 151 -4.02 -3.20 -29.90
CA GLU A 151 -4.03 -2.98 -28.44
C GLU A 151 -5.43 -2.68 -27.89
N SER A 152 -6.25 -1.93 -28.63
CA SER A 152 -7.66 -1.68 -28.29
C SER A 152 -8.47 -2.96 -28.16
N ASP A 153 -8.22 -3.91 -29.06
CA ASP A 153 -8.95 -5.17 -29.14
C ASP A 153 -8.55 -6.07 -27.96
N ARG A 154 -7.28 -6.04 -27.57
CA ARG A 154 -6.77 -6.71 -26.37
C ARG A 154 -7.36 -6.13 -25.09
N MET A 155 -7.46 -4.81 -24.99
CA MET A 155 -8.08 -4.16 -23.84
C MET A 155 -9.58 -4.46 -23.74
N ALA A 156 -10.29 -4.48 -24.88
CA ALA A 156 -11.70 -4.88 -24.92
C ALA A 156 -11.89 -6.35 -24.53
N ALA A 157 -11.06 -7.24 -25.06
CA ALA A 157 -11.09 -8.66 -24.71
C ALA A 157 -10.74 -8.90 -23.24
N LEU A 158 -9.75 -8.18 -22.69
CA LEU A 158 -9.38 -8.27 -21.27
C LEU A 158 -10.55 -7.85 -20.38
N LYS A 159 -11.17 -6.71 -20.68
CA LYS A 159 -12.37 -6.23 -19.97
C LYS A 159 -13.52 -7.23 -20.09
N ALA A 160 -13.74 -7.80 -21.27
CA ALA A 160 -14.80 -8.80 -21.48
C ALA A 160 -14.56 -10.06 -20.64
N VAL A 161 -13.35 -10.61 -20.61
CA VAL A 161 -13.04 -11.76 -19.75
C VAL A 161 -13.22 -11.42 -18.27
N CYS A 162 -12.75 -10.25 -17.84
CA CYS A 162 -12.93 -9.79 -16.47
C CYS A 162 -14.41 -9.65 -16.09
N GLU A 163 -15.26 -9.09 -16.96
CA GLU A 163 -16.70 -8.97 -16.70
C GLU A 163 -17.42 -10.32 -16.66
N LEU A 164 -17.02 -11.28 -17.50
CA LEU A 164 -17.56 -12.64 -17.45
C LEU A 164 -17.19 -13.36 -16.15
N LEU A 165 -15.93 -13.24 -15.71
CA LEU A 165 -15.47 -13.85 -14.47
C LEU A 165 -16.15 -13.24 -13.23
N LYS A 166 -16.51 -11.95 -13.26
CA LYS A 166 -17.30 -11.33 -12.19
C LYS A 166 -18.73 -11.86 -12.15
N ALA A 167 -19.36 -11.99 -13.32
CA ALA A 167 -20.76 -12.40 -13.39
C ALA A 167 -20.96 -13.89 -13.08
N HIS A 168 -20.09 -14.74 -13.62
CA HIS A 168 -20.20 -16.20 -13.53
C HIS A 168 -18.85 -16.84 -13.19
N PRO A 169 -18.40 -16.77 -11.92
CA PRO A 169 -17.07 -17.21 -11.50
C PRO A 169 -16.82 -18.72 -11.72
N GLN A 170 -17.80 -19.55 -11.37
CA GLN A 170 -17.67 -21.03 -11.37
C GLN A 170 -18.23 -21.70 -12.64
N PHE A 171 -18.62 -20.93 -13.65
CA PHE A 171 -19.16 -21.48 -14.89
C PHE A 171 -18.06 -22.20 -15.70
N ASN A 172 -18.46 -23.07 -16.62
CA ASN A 172 -17.53 -23.86 -17.43
C ASN A 172 -16.42 -22.98 -18.07
N LEU A 173 -15.19 -23.50 -18.15
CA LEU A 173 -14.00 -22.82 -18.72
C LEU A 173 -13.44 -21.64 -17.91
N SER A 174 -13.92 -21.41 -16.67
CA SER A 174 -13.37 -20.41 -15.75
C SER A 174 -11.85 -20.56 -15.56
N ASP A 175 -11.34 -21.78 -15.40
CA ASP A 175 -9.91 -22.10 -15.28
C ASP A 175 -9.08 -21.56 -16.47
N GLU A 176 -9.60 -21.73 -17.68
CA GLU A 176 -8.92 -21.29 -18.90
C GLU A 176 -8.90 -19.77 -19.02
N LEU A 177 -9.99 -19.12 -18.60
CA LEU A 177 -10.11 -17.67 -18.58
C LEU A 177 -9.16 -17.04 -17.54
N ILE A 178 -9.07 -17.62 -16.34
CA ILE A 178 -8.11 -17.21 -15.32
C ILE A 178 -6.69 -17.30 -15.88
N MET A 179 -6.31 -18.46 -16.42
CA MET A 179 -4.97 -18.67 -16.99
C MET A 179 -4.65 -17.73 -18.16
N ALA A 180 -5.67 -17.25 -18.89
CA ALA A 180 -5.50 -16.26 -19.94
C ALA A 180 -5.27 -14.83 -19.40
N VAL A 181 -5.85 -14.49 -18.25
CA VAL A 181 -5.77 -13.15 -17.64
C VAL A 181 -4.52 -12.96 -16.78
N LEU A 182 -4.05 -14.00 -16.08
CA LEU A 182 -2.89 -13.92 -15.17
C LEU A 182 -1.61 -13.31 -15.78
N PRO A 183 -1.22 -13.59 -17.05
CA PRO A 183 -0.05 -12.96 -17.66
C PRO A 183 -0.08 -11.43 -17.67
N PHE A 184 -1.27 -10.82 -17.69
CA PHE A 184 -1.43 -9.36 -17.71
C PHE A 184 -1.16 -8.71 -16.35
N LEU A 185 -1.20 -9.47 -15.25
CA LEU A 185 -0.71 -8.99 -13.95
C LEU A 185 0.81 -8.75 -13.97
N ASN A 186 1.53 -9.43 -14.86
CA ASN A 186 2.97 -9.27 -15.02
C ASN A 186 3.34 -8.22 -16.09
N ASP A 187 2.37 -7.51 -16.67
CA ASP A 187 2.61 -6.45 -17.65
C ASP A 187 3.24 -5.21 -16.97
N LYS A 188 3.98 -4.41 -17.74
CA LYS A 188 4.59 -3.15 -17.31
C LYS A 188 3.55 -2.07 -17.00
N ARG A 189 2.44 -2.05 -17.75
CA ARG A 189 1.45 -0.96 -17.77
C ARG A 189 0.43 -1.05 -16.63
N GLU A 190 0.29 0.03 -15.87
CA GLU A 190 -0.65 0.14 -14.74
C GLU A 190 -2.12 0.07 -15.14
N GLN A 191 -2.47 0.66 -16.27
CA GLN A 191 -3.82 0.61 -16.81
C GLN A 191 -4.30 -0.83 -17.09
N VAL A 192 -3.38 -1.75 -17.35
CA VAL A 192 -3.69 -3.14 -17.71
C VAL A 192 -3.85 -4.00 -16.46
N TYR A 193 -2.85 -4.04 -15.59
CA TYR A 193 -2.90 -4.89 -14.39
C TYR A 193 -3.92 -4.38 -13.36
N SER A 194 -4.24 -3.08 -13.32
CA SER A 194 -5.25 -2.52 -12.41
C SER A 194 -6.67 -3.04 -12.70
N ILE A 195 -7.01 -3.27 -13.97
CA ILE A 195 -8.31 -3.88 -14.36
C ILE A 195 -8.42 -5.29 -13.77
N VAL A 196 -7.34 -6.07 -13.90
CA VAL A 196 -7.29 -7.44 -13.38
C VAL A 196 -7.32 -7.45 -11.85
N LEU A 197 -6.54 -6.59 -11.19
CA LEU A 197 -6.53 -6.48 -9.73
C LEU A 197 -7.91 -6.13 -9.17
N LYS A 198 -8.58 -5.13 -9.73
CA LYS A 198 -9.95 -4.75 -9.31
C LYS A 198 -10.95 -5.88 -9.53
N THR A 199 -10.79 -6.66 -10.60
CA THR A 199 -11.64 -7.82 -10.88
C THR A 199 -11.41 -8.92 -9.85
N LEU A 200 -10.15 -9.24 -9.55
CA LEU A 200 -9.81 -10.24 -8.52
C LEU A 200 -10.29 -9.80 -7.13
N GLN A 201 -10.17 -8.50 -6.79
CA GLN A 201 -10.67 -7.96 -5.53
C GLN A 201 -12.17 -8.22 -5.34
N LEU A 202 -12.98 -7.95 -6.38
CA LEU A 202 -14.43 -8.20 -6.35
C LEU A 202 -14.75 -9.70 -6.26
N ILE A 203 -14.03 -10.52 -7.04
CA ILE A 203 -14.20 -11.98 -6.99
C ILE A 203 -13.92 -12.52 -5.59
N PHE A 204 -12.85 -12.06 -4.94
CA PHE A 204 -12.49 -12.51 -3.59
C PHE A 204 -13.43 -11.99 -2.51
N SER A 205 -14.10 -10.84 -2.71
CA SER A 205 -15.12 -10.35 -1.78
C SER A 205 -16.45 -11.11 -1.89
N ASP A 206 -16.79 -11.55 -3.10
CA ASP A 206 -18.06 -12.23 -3.40
C ASP A 206 -18.00 -13.75 -3.12
N ASP A 207 -16.82 -14.36 -3.19
CA ASP A 207 -16.63 -15.80 -2.95
C ASP A 207 -16.74 -16.19 -1.47
N CYS A 208 -17.94 -16.54 -1.04
CA CYS A 208 -18.22 -16.99 0.32
C CYS A 208 -17.68 -18.40 0.62
N ASP A 209 -17.58 -19.26 -0.41
CA ASP A 209 -17.19 -20.67 -0.27
C ASP A 209 -15.67 -20.86 -0.30
N GLY A 210 -14.92 -19.94 -0.91
CA GLY A 210 -13.47 -19.99 -1.03
C GLY A 210 -12.93 -20.98 -2.07
N LYS A 211 -13.80 -21.77 -2.72
CA LYS A 211 -13.38 -22.77 -3.73
C LYS A 211 -12.76 -22.11 -4.95
N PHE A 212 -13.38 -21.02 -5.42
CA PHE A 212 -12.91 -20.32 -6.60
C PHE A 212 -11.66 -19.50 -6.30
N SER A 213 -11.59 -18.90 -5.12
CA SER A 213 -10.41 -18.23 -4.58
C SER A 213 -9.20 -19.18 -4.53
N LEU A 214 -9.41 -20.43 -4.11
CA LEU A 214 -8.37 -21.46 -4.11
C LEU A 214 -7.88 -21.82 -5.53
N GLU A 215 -8.78 -21.95 -6.50
CA GLU A 215 -8.43 -22.20 -7.90
C GLU A 215 -7.56 -21.05 -8.48
N ILE A 216 -7.93 -19.80 -8.19
CA ILE A 216 -7.14 -18.62 -8.59
C ILE A 216 -5.76 -18.62 -7.92
N CYS A 217 -5.68 -18.88 -6.61
CA CYS A 217 -4.40 -18.93 -5.89
C CYS A 217 -3.47 -20.03 -6.44
N ARG A 218 -4.02 -21.22 -6.75
CA ARG A 218 -3.27 -22.31 -7.40
C ARG A 218 -2.80 -21.92 -8.81
N ALA A 219 -3.64 -21.24 -9.58
CA ALA A 219 -3.28 -20.74 -10.91
C ALA A 219 -2.16 -19.69 -10.82
N ILE A 220 -2.20 -18.79 -9.84
CA ILE A 220 -1.14 -17.81 -9.58
C ILE A 220 0.16 -18.51 -9.18
N HIS A 221 0.11 -19.50 -8.29
CA HIS A 221 1.29 -20.28 -7.90
C HIS A 221 1.89 -21.00 -9.13
N ALA A 222 1.08 -21.69 -9.93
CA ALA A 222 1.55 -22.35 -11.15
C ALA A 222 2.19 -21.35 -12.14
N PHE A 223 1.61 -20.15 -12.28
CA PHE A 223 2.16 -19.08 -13.10
C PHE A 223 3.51 -18.56 -12.57
N ALA A 224 3.61 -18.30 -11.26
CA ALA A 224 4.84 -17.86 -10.62
C ALA A 224 5.97 -18.89 -10.77
N LYS A 225 5.64 -20.18 -10.59
CA LYS A 225 6.58 -21.29 -10.81
C LYS A 225 7.06 -21.35 -12.25
N LYS A 226 6.16 -21.20 -13.24
CA LYS A 226 6.51 -21.16 -14.67
C LYS A 226 7.46 -20.02 -15.04
N LYS A 227 7.41 -18.91 -14.31
CA LYS A 227 8.29 -17.74 -14.48
C LYS A 227 9.53 -17.77 -13.58
N SER A 228 9.81 -18.90 -12.93
CA SER A 228 10.92 -19.03 -11.97
C SER A 228 10.91 -17.92 -10.90
N TYR A 229 9.71 -17.49 -10.50
CA TYR A 229 9.49 -16.43 -9.50
C TYR A 229 10.02 -15.04 -9.88
N ASN A 230 10.36 -14.80 -11.16
CA ASN A 230 10.60 -13.46 -11.68
C ASN A 230 9.27 -12.79 -12.06
N VAL A 231 8.63 -12.18 -11.07
CA VAL A 231 7.28 -11.62 -11.16
C VAL A 231 7.26 -10.14 -10.75
N ARG A 232 6.22 -9.40 -11.16
CA ARG A 232 6.00 -8.01 -10.74
C ARG A 232 5.23 -7.92 -9.39
N PRO A 233 5.33 -6.78 -8.67
CA PRO A 233 4.64 -6.59 -7.39
C PRO A 233 3.12 -6.78 -7.43
N ALA A 234 2.49 -6.54 -8.59
CA ALA A 234 1.06 -6.73 -8.77
C ALA A 234 0.60 -8.17 -8.47
N ILE A 235 1.43 -9.19 -8.71
CA ILE A 235 1.10 -10.58 -8.40
C ILE A 235 1.07 -10.81 -6.88
N ALA A 236 2.05 -10.26 -6.15
CA ALA A 236 2.08 -10.36 -4.70
C ALA A 236 0.91 -9.60 -4.06
N ARG A 237 0.58 -8.41 -4.59
CA ARG A 237 -0.60 -7.63 -4.18
C ARG A 237 -1.90 -8.38 -4.44
N ALA A 238 -2.04 -9.06 -5.58
CA ALA A 238 -3.22 -9.85 -5.89
C ALA A 238 -3.48 -10.93 -4.82
N LEU A 239 -2.43 -11.57 -4.29
CA LEU A 239 -2.54 -12.56 -3.23
C LEU A 239 -2.89 -11.94 -1.86
N SER A 240 -2.57 -10.67 -1.61
CA SER A 240 -2.91 -9.95 -0.37
C SER A 240 -4.38 -9.50 -0.33
N LEU A 241 -5.06 -9.49 -1.48
CA LEU A 241 -6.49 -9.10 -1.57
C LEU A 241 -7.44 -10.18 -1.05
N VAL A 242 -6.97 -11.40 -0.77
CA VAL A 242 -7.84 -12.51 -0.34
C VAL A 242 -8.25 -12.31 1.11
N PRO A 243 -9.54 -12.13 1.43
CA PRO A 243 -9.99 -11.86 2.79
C PRO A 243 -10.05 -13.15 3.62
N ILE A 244 -8.91 -13.59 4.13
CA ILE A 244 -8.85 -14.73 5.06
C ILE A 244 -9.06 -14.21 6.48
N LYS A 245 -10.11 -14.69 7.15
CA LYS A 245 -10.45 -14.29 8.54
C LYS A 245 -10.17 -15.36 9.58
N GLU A 246 -10.40 -16.62 9.24
CA GLU A 246 -10.25 -17.78 10.14
C GLU A 246 -9.63 -18.94 9.35
N VAL A 247 -8.69 -19.64 9.99
CA VAL A 247 -7.99 -20.83 9.50
C VAL A 247 -8.21 -21.96 10.50
N GLU A 248 -8.08 -23.23 10.09
CA GLU A 248 -8.12 -24.33 11.07
C GLU A 248 -6.89 -24.28 11.97
N ASP A 249 -7.11 -24.13 13.27
CA ASP A 249 -6.09 -24.43 14.27
C ASP A 249 -5.89 -25.95 14.33
N ALA A 250 -4.63 -26.40 14.31
CA ALA A 250 -4.28 -27.82 14.25
C ALA A 250 -4.78 -28.65 15.46
N GLU A 251 -5.35 -28.00 16.48
CA GLU A 251 -5.72 -28.58 17.78
C GLU A 251 -7.24 -28.82 17.97
N GLU A 252 -8.13 -28.25 17.15
CA GLU A 252 -9.58 -28.44 17.31
C GLU A 252 -10.10 -29.64 16.50
N LYS A 253 -9.82 -30.85 16.99
CA LYS A 253 -10.64 -32.04 16.67
C LYS A 253 -11.53 -32.38 17.87
N THR A 254 -12.66 -31.70 18.00
CA THR A 254 -13.70 -32.14 18.94
C THR A 254 -14.79 -32.89 18.19
N SER A 255 -14.90 -34.16 18.54
CA SER A 255 -15.89 -35.12 18.08
C SER A 255 -17.30 -34.73 18.56
N VAL A 256 -18.13 -34.20 17.68
CA VAL A 256 -19.57 -34.07 17.95
C VAL A 256 -20.30 -35.29 17.41
N GLY A 257 -20.23 -36.37 18.18
CA GLY A 257 -21.20 -37.45 18.10
C GLY A 257 -22.39 -37.12 18.99
N ARG A 258 -23.61 -37.07 18.44
CA ARG A 258 -24.81 -37.32 19.24
C ARG A 258 -25.94 -37.92 18.43
N ASN A 259 -26.61 -38.82 19.12
CA ASN A 259 -27.39 -39.93 18.62
C ASN A 259 -28.88 -39.69 18.96
N ARG A 260 -29.74 -40.40 18.21
CA ARG A 260 -31.07 -40.97 18.59
C ARG A 260 -32.39 -40.17 18.45
N ASN A 261 -33.19 -40.76 17.56
CA ASN A 261 -34.52 -41.39 17.72
C ASN A 261 -35.83 -40.58 17.66
N MET A 262 -36.78 -41.22 16.97
CA MET A 262 -38.13 -40.81 16.54
C MET A 262 -39.20 -40.79 17.65
N MET A 263 -40.32 -40.08 17.39
CA MET A 263 -41.72 -40.61 17.42
C MET A 263 -42.81 -39.53 17.10
N SER A 264 -43.90 -39.97 16.43
CA SER A 264 -45.12 -39.17 16.03
C SER A 264 -46.11 -38.95 17.21
N ARG A 265 -47.25 -38.23 17.16
CA ARG A 265 -48.36 -38.07 16.19
C ARG A 265 -48.79 -36.59 16.09
N ARG A 266 -49.38 -36.09 15.01
CA ARG A 266 -49.28 -36.33 13.56
C ARG A 266 -50.01 -35.11 12.98
N GLU A 267 -49.42 -34.43 12.00
CA GLU A 267 -49.89 -33.18 11.37
C GLU A 267 -49.49 -31.84 12.04
N ARG A 268 -50.01 -31.39 13.19
CA ARG A 268 -49.45 -30.15 13.83
C ARG A 268 -48.04 -30.34 14.43
N LYS A 269 -47.73 -31.59 14.80
CA LYS A 269 -46.38 -32.00 15.21
C LYS A 269 -45.46 -32.18 14.00
N LYS A 270 -46.00 -32.40 12.79
CA LYS A 270 -45.24 -32.60 11.55
C LYS A 270 -44.62 -31.29 11.08
N ASP A 271 -45.39 -30.21 10.96
CA ASP A 271 -44.84 -28.90 10.58
C ASP A 271 -43.87 -28.35 11.63
N LYS A 272 -44.10 -28.61 12.93
CA LYS A 272 -43.14 -28.24 13.98
C LYS A 272 -41.89 -29.11 13.96
N LEU A 273 -42.01 -30.42 13.67
CA LEU A 273 -40.86 -31.28 13.46
C LEU A 273 -40.12 -30.92 12.18
N GLU A 274 -40.82 -30.57 11.10
CA GLU A 274 -40.24 -30.19 9.82
C GLU A 274 -39.54 -28.86 9.95
N LYS A 275 -40.13 -27.86 10.63
CA LYS A 275 -39.42 -26.60 10.96
C LYS A 275 -38.26 -26.83 11.90
N LYS A 276 -38.38 -27.75 12.88
CA LYS A 276 -37.27 -28.11 13.77
C LYS A 276 -36.17 -28.86 13.02
N HIS A 277 -36.53 -29.79 12.14
CA HIS A 277 -35.59 -30.51 11.28
C HIS A 277 -34.97 -29.58 10.25
N GLU A 278 -35.72 -28.68 9.62
CA GLU A 278 -35.20 -27.70 8.68
C GLU A 278 -34.24 -26.74 9.39
N LYS A 279 -34.57 -26.34 10.63
CA LYS A 279 -33.66 -25.57 11.49
C LYS A 279 -32.41 -26.37 11.88
N GLU A 280 -32.54 -27.63 12.30
CA GLU A 280 -31.40 -28.50 12.64
C GLU A 280 -30.56 -28.83 11.39
N MET A 281 -31.19 -29.02 10.23
CA MET A 281 -30.52 -29.22 8.94
C MET A 281 -29.84 -27.94 8.48
N ALA A 282 -30.42 -26.77 8.74
CA ALA A 282 -29.80 -25.49 8.47
C ALA A 282 -28.63 -25.23 9.43
N GLU A 283 -28.76 -25.55 10.71
CA GLU A 283 -27.70 -25.43 11.73
C GLU A 283 -26.53 -26.38 11.41
N THR A 284 -26.82 -27.64 11.11
CA THR A 284 -25.78 -28.63 10.72
C THR A 284 -25.11 -28.29 9.39
N ARG A 285 -25.85 -27.80 8.40
CA ARG A 285 -25.27 -27.30 7.14
C ARG A 285 -24.41 -26.06 7.38
N ALA A 286 -24.83 -25.16 8.26
CA ALA A 286 -24.06 -23.97 8.61
C ALA A 286 -22.76 -24.32 9.33
N THR A 287 -22.77 -25.30 10.25
CA THR A 287 -21.54 -25.76 10.93
C THR A 287 -20.61 -26.49 9.97
N GLN A 288 -21.12 -27.41 9.14
CA GLN A 288 -20.31 -28.12 8.12
C GLN A 288 -19.69 -27.14 7.11
N SER A 289 -20.47 -26.16 6.65
CA SER A 289 -19.99 -25.12 5.74
C SER A 289 -18.89 -24.27 6.37
N ARG A 290 -18.98 -23.95 7.67
CA ARG A 290 -17.92 -23.23 8.39
C ARG A 290 -16.63 -24.05 8.48
N GLU A 291 -16.72 -25.33 8.85
CA GLU A 291 -15.56 -26.23 8.91
C GLU A 291 -14.88 -26.38 7.54
N ASP A 292 -15.67 -26.64 6.49
CA ASP A 292 -15.14 -26.76 5.14
C ASP A 292 -14.51 -25.45 4.65
N ARG A 293 -15.06 -24.30 5.05
CA ARG A 293 -14.45 -23.00 4.78
C ARG A 293 -13.11 -22.84 5.49
N LYS A 294 -13.00 -23.23 6.77
CA LYS A 294 -11.72 -23.20 7.48
C LYS A 294 -10.68 -24.08 6.77
N LYS A 295 -11.04 -25.31 6.36
CA LYS A 295 -10.15 -26.20 5.58
C LYS A 295 -9.66 -25.54 4.29
N LEU A 296 -10.59 -24.96 3.52
CA LEU A 296 -10.28 -24.27 2.28
C LEU A 296 -9.38 -23.05 2.53
N ASN A 297 -9.66 -22.25 3.54
CA ASN A 297 -8.82 -21.11 3.94
C ASN A 297 -7.40 -21.54 4.32
N THR A 298 -7.24 -22.67 5.04
CA THR A 298 -5.92 -23.24 5.34
C THR A 298 -5.17 -23.61 4.06
N LEU A 299 -5.84 -24.24 3.09
CA LEU A 299 -5.24 -24.57 1.80
C LEU A 299 -4.85 -23.31 1.00
N ILE A 300 -5.72 -22.30 0.96
CA ILE A 300 -5.44 -21.03 0.30
C ILE A 300 -4.22 -20.35 0.94
N LEU A 301 -4.18 -20.27 2.27
CA LEU A 301 -3.07 -19.66 3.00
C LEU A 301 -1.76 -20.40 2.72
N ASN A 302 -1.77 -21.74 2.69
CA ASN A 302 -0.59 -22.52 2.37
C ASN A 302 -0.05 -22.23 0.95
N GLU A 303 -0.93 -22.11 -0.04
CA GLU A 303 -0.54 -21.73 -1.41
C GLU A 303 0.05 -20.30 -1.47
N ILE A 304 -0.58 -19.34 -0.78
CA ILE A 304 -0.10 -17.95 -0.69
C ILE A 304 1.27 -17.89 -0.01
N LEU A 305 1.40 -18.50 1.18
CA LEU A 305 2.64 -18.51 1.95
C LEU A 305 3.75 -19.20 1.17
N PHE A 306 3.47 -20.29 0.45
CA PHE A 306 4.48 -20.96 -0.37
C PHE A 306 5.07 -20.02 -1.44
N VAL A 307 4.21 -19.28 -2.14
CA VAL A 307 4.64 -18.28 -3.12
C VAL A 307 5.45 -17.17 -2.43
N TYR A 308 4.99 -16.65 -1.30
CA TYR A 308 5.71 -15.62 -0.54
C TYR A 308 7.07 -16.09 -0.02
N PHE A 309 7.17 -17.27 0.60
CA PHE A 309 8.45 -17.84 1.05
C PHE A 309 9.45 -17.97 -0.09
N LYS A 310 8.98 -18.42 -1.26
CA LYS A 310 9.86 -18.56 -2.42
C LYS A 310 10.29 -17.20 -2.97
N LEU A 311 9.41 -16.22 -3.00
CA LEU A 311 9.75 -14.84 -3.39
C LEU A 311 10.72 -14.20 -2.39
N LEU A 312 10.50 -14.31 -1.08
CA LEU A 312 11.42 -13.81 -0.06
C LEU A 312 12.83 -14.42 -0.18
N LYS A 313 12.96 -15.66 -0.66
CA LYS A 313 14.26 -16.31 -0.85
C LYS A 313 14.95 -15.95 -2.18
N THR A 314 14.21 -15.51 -3.19
CA THR A 314 14.72 -15.35 -4.57
C THR A 314 14.79 -13.91 -5.05
N THR A 315 14.12 -12.98 -4.36
CA THR A 315 13.94 -11.62 -4.86
C THR A 315 15.06 -10.68 -4.44
N ASN A 316 15.55 -9.92 -5.42
CA ASN A 316 16.49 -8.79 -5.25
C ASN A 316 15.82 -7.44 -5.56
N ASN A 317 14.52 -7.45 -5.92
CA ASN A 317 13.76 -6.26 -6.29
C ASN A 317 13.02 -5.71 -5.07
N SER A 318 13.36 -4.49 -4.65
CA SER A 318 12.77 -3.81 -3.49
C SER A 318 11.26 -3.66 -3.58
N GLN A 319 10.72 -3.28 -4.74
CA GLN A 319 9.26 -3.07 -4.89
C GLN A 319 8.46 -4.36 -4.73
N LEU A 320 9.03 -5.49 -5.17
CA LEU A 320 8.40 -6.80 -5.03
C LEU A 320 8.53 -7.31 -3.60
N LEU A 321 9.70 -7.13 -2.98
CA LEU A 321 9.95 -7.47 -1.59
C LEU A 321 8.97 -6.74 -0.67
N THR A 322 8.81 -5.43 -0.85
CA THR A 322 7.82 -4.63 -0.13
C THR A 322 6.41 -5.22 -0.22
N ALA A 323 5.92 -5.51 -1.44
CA ALA A 323 4.57 -6.05 -1.64
C ALA A 323 4.38 -7.44 -1.00
N VAL A 324 5.44 -8.25 -0.94
CA VAL A 324 5.40 -9.56 -0.25
C VAL A 324 5.39 -9.39 1.26
N LEU A 325 6.20 -8.47 1.81
CA LEU A 325 6.24 -8.19 3.25
C LEU A 325 4.93 -7.58 3.76
N GLU A 326 4.28 -6.71 2.96
CA GLU A 326 2.92 -6.23 3.21
C GLU A 326 1.94 -7.41 3.30
N GLY A 327 1.96 -8.32 2.33
CA GLY A 327 1.10 -9.51 2.34
C GLY A 327 1.39 -10.48 3.50
N VAL A 328 2.66 -10.62 3.91
CA VAL A 328 3.02 -11.40 5.09
C VAL A 328 2.49 -10.75 6.37
N ALA A 329 2.56 -9.41 6.47
CA ALA A 329 2.00 -8.68 7.59
C ALA A 329 0.47 -8.82 7.68
N THR A 330 -0.24 -8.82 6.54
CA THR A 330 -1.72 -9.01 6.53
C THR A 330 -2.14 -10.40 7.02
N TYR A 331 -1.35 -11.43 6.73
CA TYR A 331 -1.66 -12.80 7.12
C TYR A 331 -0.97 -13.26 8.40
N SER A 332 -0.20 -12.40 9.08
CA SER A 332 0.67 -12.79 10.20
C SER A 332 -0.05 -13.56 11.29
N GLY A 333 -1.28 -13.16 11.61
CA GLY A 333 -2.10 -13.78 12.65
C GLY A 333 -2.74 -15.11 12.27
N LEU A 334 -2.53 -15.59 11.05
CA LEU A 334 -3.05 -16.86 10.56
C LEU A 334 -1.94 -17.87 10.25
N ILE A 335 -0.68 -17.45 10.36
CA ILE A 335 0.48 -18.29 10.04
C ILE A 335 0.61 -19.36 11.13
N ASN A 336 0.66 -20.63 10.70
CA ASN A 336 0.91 -21.75 11.61
C ASN A 336 2.27 -21.56 12.32
N VAL A 337 2.29 -21.79 13.63
CA VAL A 337 3.45 -21.66 14.53
C VAL A 337 4.71 -22.33 13.96
N ILE A 338 4.57 -23.45 13.24
CA ILE A 338 5.68 -24.20 12.62
C ILE A 338 6.48 -23.33 11.61
N TYR A 339 5.84 -22.38 10.93
CA TYR A 339 6.49 -21.54 9.92
C TYR A 339 7.08 -20.25 10.49
N VAL A 340 6.73 -19.87 11.71
CA VAL A 340 7.11 -18.59 12.34
C VAL A 340 8.62 -18.47 12.46
N ASP A 341 9.32 -19.50 12.95
CA ASP A 341 10.77 -19.46 13.14
C ASP A 341 11.52 -19.34 11.81
N SER A 342 11.06 -20.05 10.78
CA SER A 342 11.64 -19.97 9.44
C SER A 342 11.46 -18.56 8.85
N LEU A 343 10.30 -17.95 9.09
CA LEU A 343 10.00 -16.61 8.61
C LEU A 343 10.81 -15.55 9.35
N LEU A 344 10.84 -15.60 10.69
CA LEU A 344 11.65 -14.68 11.50
C LEU A 344 13.15 -14.81 11.20
N SER A 345 13.65 -16.01 10.92
CA SER A 345 15.03 -16.23 10.46
C SER A 345 15.31 -15.50 9.13
N ILE A 346 14.39 -15.59 8.17
CA ILE A 346 14.50 -14.88 6.89
C ILE A 346 14.48 -13.36 7.09
N LEU A 347 13.57 -12.84 7.93
CA LEU A 347 13.45 -11.41 8.24
C LEU A 347 14.69 -10.88 8.98
N ASN A 348 15.22 -11.62 9.94
CA ASN A 348 16.46 -11.28 10.64
C ASN A 348 17.66 -11.24 9.70
N ARG A 349 17.73 -12.16 8.71
CA ARG A 349 18.76 -12.13 7.66
C ARG A 349 18.65 -10.86 6.80
N PHE A 350 17.43 -10.41 6.49
CA PHE A 350 17.23 -9.15 5.75
C PHE A 350 17.66 -7.94 6.57
N ILE A 351 17.30 -7.87 7.85
CA ILE A 351 17.72 -6.78 8.75
C ILE A 351 19.24 -6.69 8.89
N ALA A 352 19.92 -7.84 8.87
CA ALA A 352 21.39 -7.89 8.92
C ALA A 352 22.07 -7.37 7.64
N GLN A 353 21.35 -7.21 6.53
CA GLN A 353 21.91 -6.66 5.30
C GLN A 353 21.96 -5.12 5.36
N GLU A 354 23.16 -4.56 5.25
CA GLU A 354 23.40 -3.12 5.34
C GLU A 354 22.82 -2.33 4.15
N SER A 355 22.56 -2.99 3.02
CA SER A 355 21.98 -2.41 1.80
C SER A 355 20.45 -2.31 1.82
N THR A 356 19.81 -2.54 2.97
CA THR A 356 18.35 -2.44 3.10
C THR A 356 17.84 -1.03 2.85
N SER A 357 16.92 -0.92 1.89
CA SER A 357 16.21 0.34 1.62
C SER A 357 15.31 0.69 2.81
N LEU A 358 14.99 1.98 3.00
CA LEU A 358 14.09 2.42 4.08
C LEU A 358 12.75 1.66 4.00
N ARG A 359 12.20 1.53 2.79
CA ARG A 359 10.92 0.88 2.53
C ARG A 359 10.94 -0.61 2.88
N ASP A 360 11.98 -1.33 2.46
CA ASP A 360 12.08 -2.76 2.72
C ASP A 360 12.34 -3.03 4.21
N GLY A 361 13.19 -2.22 4.85
CA GLY A 361 13.48 -2.32 6.28
C GLY A 361 12.24 -2.09 7.15
N LEU A 362 11.46 -1.03 6.88
CA LEU A 362 10.24 -0.74 7.63
C LEU A 362 9.17 -1.81 7.45
N ASN A 363 8.94 -2.27 6.22
CA ASN A 363 7.97 -3.34 5.97
C ASN A 363 8.41 -4.68 6.56
N CYS A 364 9.73 -4.95 6.61
CA CYS A 364 10.30 -6.13 7.26
C CYS A 364 10.05 -6.12 8.77
N VAL A 365 10.34 -4.99 9.42
CA VAL A 365 10.08 -4.81 10.86
C VAL A 365 8.59 -4.87 11.15
N ASN A 366 7.75 -4.21 10.34
CA ASN A 366 6.30 -4.25 10.48
C ASN A 366 5.77 -5.70 10.37
N ALA A 367 6.23 -6.47 9.39
CA ALA A 367 5.86 -7.88 9.24
C ALA A 367 6.31 -8.72 10.44
N ALA A 368 7.57 -8.56 10.89
CA ALA A 368 8.11 -9.29 12.03
C ALA A 368 7.33 -8.99 13.32
N LEU A 369 7.02 -7.71 13.60
CA LEU A 369 6.27 -7.31 14.79
C LEU A 369 4.82 -7.79 14.76
N ASN A 370 4.20 -7.83 13.59
CA ASN A 370 2.85 -8.40 13.43
C ASN A 370 2.81 -9.91 13.68
N ILE A 371 3.89 -10.63 13.37
CA ILE A 371 4.04 -12.06 13.71
C ILE A 371 4.31 -12.21 15.21
N LEU A 372 5.23 -11.43 15.76
CA LEU A 372 5.67 -11.53 17.15
C LEU A 372 4.63 -11.09 18.19
N ASN A 373 3.69 -10.21 17.83
CA ASN A 373 2.64 -9.72 18.72
C ASN A 373 1.34 -10.53 18.61
N HIS A 374 1.33 -11.63 17.83
CA HIS A 374 0.15 -12.44 17.69
C HIS A 374 -0.02 -13.40 18.89
N PRO A 375 -1.19 -13.41 19.58
CA PRO A 375 -1.37 -14.18 20.81
C PRO A 375 -1.32 -15.70 20.63
N GLY A 376 -1.54 -16.22 19.41
CA GLY A 376 -1.47 -17.65 19.09
C GLY A 376 -0.06 -18.22 18.88
N SER A 377 1.00 -17.38 18.88
CA SER A 377 2.38 -17.83 18.69
C SER A 377 3.11 -17.94 20.02
N THR A 378 3.04 -19.09 20.67
CA THR A 378 3.79 -19.39 21.91
C THR A 378 5.32 -19.27 21.73
N SER A 379 5.84 -19.53 20.53
CA SER A 379 7.27 -19.33 20.18
C SER A 379 7.69 -17.87 19.99
N ALA A 380 6.74 -16.94 19.79
CA ALA A 380 7.04 -15.51 19.68
C ALA A 380 7.51 -14.87 21.01
N LEU A 381 7.28 -15.56 22.12
CA LEU A 381 7.73 -15.16 23.46
C LEU A 381 9.22 -15.45 23.70
N GLU A 382 9.84 -16.35 22.92
CA GLU A 382 11.25 -16.75 23.11
C GLU A 382 12.23 -15.94 22.24
N THR A 383 11.75 -15.31 21.16
CA THR A 383 12.63 -14.58 20.25
C THR A 383 12.90 -13.15 20.76
N ASP A 384 14.17 -12.84 21.05
CA ASP A 384 14.59 -11.51 21.46
C ASP A 384 14.30 -10.45 20.38
N PRO A 385 13.42 -9.46 20.67
CA PRO A 385 13.07 -8.42 19.71
C PRO A 385 14.14 -7.34 19.54
N THR A 386 15.23 -7.32 20.32
CA THR A 386 16.21 -6.23 20.39
C THR A 386 16.78 -5.82 19.02
N ARG A 387 16.98 -6.78 18.10
CA ARG A 387 17.42 -6.46 16.73
C ARG A 387 16.43 -5.58 15.96
N PHE A 388 15.13 -5.80 16.16
CA PHE A 388 14.08 -4.99 15.56
C PHE A 388 14.02 -3.59 16.17
N TYR A 389 14.27 -3.45 17.49
CA TYR A 389 14.39 -2.13 18.14
C TYR A 389 15.52 -1.31 17.49
N ASN A 390 16.73 -1.88 17.40
CA ASN A 390 17.90 -1.17 16.90
C ASN A 390 17.73 -0.82 15.41
N HIS A 391 17.18 -1.74 14.62
CA HIS A 391 16.92 -1.47 13.21
C HIS A 391 15.86 -0.39 13.01
N LEU A 392 14.72 -0.46 13.73
CA LEU A 392 13.67 0.55 13.66
C LEU A 392 14.18 1.94 14.10
N TYR A 393 14.99 1.98 15.16
CA TYR A 393 15.62 3.20 15.63
C TYR A 393 16.56 3.80 14.56
N SER A 394 17.38 2.98 13.90
CA SER A 394 18.24 3.40 12.78
C SER A 394 17.42 3.93 11.60
N LEU A 395 16.32 3.26 11.22
CA LEU A 395 15.43 3.69 10.15
C LEU A 395 14.76 5.04 10.46
N LEU A 396 14.31 5.25 11.70
CA LEU A 396 13.82 6.56 12.16
C LEU A 396 14.90 7.64 12.05
N GLY A 397 16.16 7.27 12.34
CA GLY A 397 17.31 8.17 12.25
C GLY A 397 17.57 8.61 10.82
N ARG A 398 17.41 7.70 9.85
CA ARG A 398 17.45 8.01 8.41
C ARG A 398 16.33 8.97 7.99
N MET A 399 15.11 8.78 8.50
CA MET A 399 13.98 9.68 8.23
C MET A 399 14.17 11.07 8.85
N SER A 400 14.77 11.14 10.04
CA SER A 400 15.10 12.39 10.73
C SER A 400 16.34 13.10 10.17
N GLY A 401 17.07 12.49 9.23
CA GLY A 401 18.32 13.03 8.67
C GLY A 401 19.53 12.94 9.61
N VAL A 402 19.43 12.14 10.69
CA VAL A 402 20.45 11.99 11.73
C VAL A 402 21.46 10.88 11.41
N CYS A 403 21.04 9.84 10.69
CA CYS A 403 21.91 8.72 10.33
C CYS A 403 21.94 8.53 8.80
N SER A 404 23.12 8.55 8.17
CA SER A 404 23.28 8.17 6.76
C SER A 404 23.96 6.79 6.61
N PRO A 405 23.54 5.93 5.66
CA PRO A 405 24.27 4.71 5.33
C PRO A 405 25.74 4.95 4.95
N SER A 406 26.04 6.13 4.38
CA SER A 406 27.39 6.53 3.95
C SER A 406 28.36 6.76 5.12
N ASP A 407 27.86 7.03 6.32
CA ASP A 407 28.71 7.36 7.47
C ASP A 407 29.45 6.11 7.98
N LYS A 408 28.95 4.91 7.66
CA LYS A 408 29.61 3.62 7.97
C LYS A 408 30.74 3.25 6.99
N ILE A 409 30.73 3.83 5.78
CA ILE A 409 31.67 3.48 4.69
C ILE A 409 32.99 4.27 4.80
N ARG A 410 33.01 5.41 5.50
CA ARG A 410 34.22 6.22 5.68
C ARG A 410 35.06 5.77 6.88
N THR A 411 35.57 4.54 6.84
CA THR A 411 36.53 4.06 7.85
C THR A 411 37.90 4.69 7.65
N ASN A 412 38.15 5.82 8.30
CA ASN A 412 39.51 6.25 8.56
C ASN A 412 39.96 5.53 9.84
N THR A 413 40.42 4.29 9.66
CA THR A 413 40.50 3.20 10.65
C THR A 413 41.14 3.55 12.00
N LYS A 414 42.02 4.57 12.08
CA LYS A 414 42.66 5.02 13.33
C LYS A 414 41.80 5.99 14.17
N LEU A 415 41.03 6.86 13.53
CA LEU A 415 40.23 7.86 14.24
C LEU A 415 38.96 7.22 14.81
N ASP A 416 38.37 6.28 14.08
CA ASP A 416 37.18 5.53 14.52
C ASP A 416 37.52 4.51 15.60
N SER A 417 38.70 3.88 15.57
CA SER A 417 39.15 3.02 16.66
C SER A 417 39.35 3.81 17.95
N LEU A 418 39.89 5.04 17.86
CA LEU A 418 40.01 5.96 19.00
C LEU A 418 38.64 6.43 19.47
N SER A 419 37.75 6.83 18.56
CA SER A 419 36.36 7.19 18.86
C SER A 419 35.65 6.06 19.61
N THR A 420 35.74 4.83 19.10
CA THR A 420 35.07 3.65 19.67
C THR A 420 35.66 3.26 21.03
N ALA A 421 36.98 3.32 21.19
CA ALA A 421 37.66 3.02 22.45
C ALA A 421 37.28 4.01 23.57
N TYR A 422 37.15 5.30 23.23
CA TYR A 422 36.84 6.36 24.19
C TYR A 422 35.33 6.64 24.32
N ALA A 423 34.50 6.21 23.36
CA ALA A 423 33.06 6.44 23.36
C ALA A 423 32.37 5.95 24.64
N ARG A 424 32.86 4.89 25.28
CA ARG A 424 32.22 4.37 26.51
C ARG A 424 32.69 5.04 27.79
N SER A 425 33.67 5.92 27.73
CA SER A 425 34.26 6.54 28.92
C SER A 425 33.89 8.02 29.01
N SER A 426 33.49 8.48 30.20
CA SER A 426 33.22 9.88 30.54
C SER A 426 34.49 10.60 31.03
N THR A 427 35.65 10.21 30.51
CA THR A 427 36.94 10.78 30.93
C THR A 427 37.21 12.10 30.20
N PRO A 428 37.98 13.04 30.80
CA PRO A 428 38.45 14.23 30.09
C PRO A 428 39.18 13.90 28.78
N ALA A 429 39.87 12.75 28.72
CA ALA A 429 40.51 12.23 27.52
C ALA A 429 39.49 11.88 26.41
N ALA A 430 38.36 11.26 26.77
CA ALA A 430 37.30 10.97 25.80
C ALA A 430 36.65 12.23 25.24
N PHE A 431 36.45 13.25 26.08
CA PHE A 431 35.94 14.54 25.65
C PHE A 431 36.91 15.25 24.70
N ALA A 432 38.21 15.22 24.99
CA ALA A 432 39.24 15.76 24.10
C ALA A 432 39.29 15.04 22.75
N VAL A 433 39.15 13.71 22.74
CA VAL A 433 39.08 12.90 21.50
C VAL A 433 37.83 13.26 20.69
N ALA A 434 36.65 13.38 21.34
CA ALA A 434 35.41 13.78 20.67
C ALA A 434 35.50 15.19 20.07
N GLN A 435 36.08 16.16 20.80
CA GLN A 435 36.33 17.51 20.29
C GLN A 435 37.33 17.52 19.14
N TYR A 436 38.38 16.70 19.20
CA TYR A 436 39.36 16.56 18.11
C TYR A 436 38.72 16.00 16.84
N ILE A 437 37.85 14.98 16.97
CA ILE A 437 37.08 14.42 15.85
C ILE A 437 36.15 15.47 15.26
N HIS A 438 35.40 16.18 16.09
CA HIS A 438 34.49 17.25 15.66
C HIS A 438 35.22 18.39 14.94
N LYS A 439 36.36 18.83 15.50
CA LYS A 439 37.23 19.83 14.88
C LYS A 439 37.77 19.34 13.54
N ASN A 440 38.19 18.09 13.44
CA ASN A 440 38.65 17.50 12.17
C ASN A 440 37.53 17.34 11.14
N ALA A 441 36.29 17.08 11.56
CA ALA A 441 35.14 17.04 10.66
C ALA A 441 34.84 18.42 10.06
N ILE A 442 34.92 19.48 10.88
CA ILE A 442 34.69 20.86 10.46
C ILE A 442 35.85 21.41 9.61
N THR A 443 37.08 21.02 9.92
CA THR A 443 38.31 21.53 9.27
C THR A 443 38.74 20.74 8.04
N LYS A 444 38.02 19.69 7.65
CA LYS A 444 38.28 18.97 6.39
C LYS A 444 38.14 19.94 5.21
N PRO A 445 39.21 20.20 4.43
CA PRO A 445 39.07 20.95 3.20
C PRO A 445 38.18 20.17 2.23
N ILE A 446 37.29 20.87 1.52
CA ILE A 446 36.55 20.33 0.37
C ILE A 446 37.58 20.11 -0.75
N SER A 447 38.37 19.05 -0.66
CA SER A 447 39.34 18.71 -1.71
C SER A 447 39.52 17.21 -1.86
N SER A 448 38.69 16.64 -2.73
CA SER A 448 39.11 15.68 -3.73
C SER A 448 38.08 15.76 -4.86
N ALA A 449 38.32 16.66 -5.81
CA ALA A 449 37.71 16.56 -7.12
C ALA A 449 38.09 15.16 -7.68
N PRO A 450 37.15 14.35 -8.17
CA PRO A 450 37.51 13.21 -8.97
C PRO A 450 38.05 13.74 -10.30
N ASP A 451 39.28 13.36 -10.65
CA ASP A 451 39.80 13.49 -12.00
C ASP A 451 38.98 12.59 -12.94
N SER A 452 37.80 13.06 -13.36
CA SER A 452 37.04 12.49 -14.46
C SER A 452 36.09 13.57 -15.03
N PRO A 453 36.14 13.91 -16.33
CA PRO A 453 35.49 15.12 -16.84
C PRO A 453 33.96 15.06 -16.95
N ASN A 454 33.26 14.09 -16.37
CA ASN A 454 31.82 13.86 -16.61
C ASN A 454 30.99 13.47 -15.37
N GLY A 455 31.48 13.68 -14.14
CA GLY A 455 30.70 13.44 -12.92
C GLY A 455 30.43 14.74 -12.17
N THR A 456 29.16 15.16 -12.06
CA THR A 456 28.76 16.25 -11.18
C THR A 456 29.03 15.88 -9.71
N PRO A 457 29.58 16.78 -8.86
CA PRO A 457 29.90 16.50 -7.45
C PRO A 457 28.71 16.05 -6.59
N ASP A 458 27.49 16.32 -7.06
CA ASP A 458 26.24 16.02 -6.37
C ASP A 458 25.84 14.53 -6.43
N ASP A 459 26.40 13.73 -7.34
CA ASP A 459 25.95 12.35 -7.56
C ASP A 459 26.51 11.33 -6.54
N GLU A 460 27.65 11.60 -5.89
CA GLU A 460 28.22 10.71 -4.87
C GLU A 460 27.64 10.96 -3.46
N TYR A 461 27.35 12.20 -3.10
CA TYR A 461 26.72 12.54 -1.80
C TYR A 461 25.22 12.23 -1.75
N SER A 462 24.59 12.01 -2.91
CA SER A 462 23.16 11.70 -3.01
C SER A 462 22.84 10.21 -2.82
N LYS A 463 23.84 9.31 -2.85
CA LYS A 463 23.69 7.84 -2.72
C LYS A 463 23.44 7.35 -1.28
N GLY A 464 22.53 8.00 -0.56
CA GLY A 464 22.18 7.61 0.81
C GLY A 464 21.11 8.47 1.48
N ARG A 465 20.82 9.65 0.92
CA ARG A 465 19.72 10.49 1.40
C ARG A 465 18.40 9.90 0.95
N VAL A 466 17.51 9.66 1.93
CA VAL A 466 16.14 9.23 1.64
C VAL A 466 15.39 10.41 1.05
N ALA A 467 14.72 10.21 -0.09
CA ALA A 467 13.83 11.22 -0.64
C ALA A 467 12.70 11.53 0.34
N LEU A 468 12.39 12.81 0.55
CA LEU A 468 11.38 13.23 1.53
C LEU A 468 10.02 12.55 1.29
N LYS A 469 9.61 12.46 0.02
CA LYS A 469 8.39 11.76 -0.40
C LYS A 469 8.35 10.28 0.01
N ASP A 470 9.48 9.59 0.01
CA ASP A 470 9.55 8.20 0.46
C ASP A 470 9.41 8.08 1.98
N SER A 471 9.89 9.08 2.73
CA SER A 471 9.74 9.14 4.19
C SER A 471 8.27 9.42 4.58
N GLU A 472 7.64 10.39 3.91
CA GLU A 472 6.23 10.73 4.09
C GLU A 472 5.31 9.55 3.70
N GLY A 473 5.64 8.83 2.62
CA GLY A 473 4.90 7.64 2.20
C GLY A 473 4.99 6.47 3.19
N MET A 474 6.06 6.38 3.99
CA MET A 474 6.29 5.29 4.94
C MET A 474 5.97 5.64 6.39
N THR A 475 5.53 6.87 6.66
CA THR A 475 5.25 7.36 8.02
C THR A 475 4.18 6.49 8.70
N ASP A 476 3.13 6.08 8.00
CA ASP A 476 2.05 5.28 8.59
C ASP A 476 2.53 3.89 9.04
N VAL A 477 3.36 3.23 8.22
CA VAL A 477 3.98 1.93 8.54
C VAL A 477 4.95 2.07 9.71
N MET A 478 5.71 3.17 9.75
CA MET A 478 6.65 3.48 10.83
C MET A 478 5.93 3.66 12.17
N LEU A 479 4.87 4.48 12.20
CA LEU A 479 4.09 4.75 13.40
C LEU A 479 3.34 3.49 13.87
N SER A 480 2.80 2.69 12.96
CA SER A 480 2.21 1.38 13.27
C SER A 480 3.24 0.44 13.92
N SER A 481 4.46 0.39 13.38
CA SER A 481 5.55 -0.40 13.93
C SER A 481 5.94 0.05 15.34
N LEU A 482 6.00 1.36 15.58
CA LEU A 482 6.26 1.94 16.91
C LEU A 482 5.15 1.61 17.90
N ASN A 483 3.88 1.67 17.51
CA ASN A 483 2.75 1.27 18.36
C ASN A 483 2.85 -0.19 18.80
N MET A 484 3.18 -1.07 17.86
CA MET A 484 3.38 -2.50 18.13
C MET A 484 4.56 -2.79 19.05
N LEU A 485 5.62 -1.99 18.97
CA LEU A 485 6.87 -2.23 19.68
C LEU A 485 6.91 -1.53 21.05
N LEU A 486 6.41 -0.30 21.17
CA LEU A 486 6.44 0.49 22.41
C LEU A 486 5.15 0.35 23.24
N ILE A 487 3.97 0.36 22.61
CA ILE A 487 2.69 0.45 23.34
C ILE A 487 2.17 -0.95 23.70
N ARG A 488 2.12 -1.87 22.73
CA ARG A 488 1.65 -3.25 22.99
C ARG A 488 2.56 -3.99 23.97
N ARG A 489 3.88 -3.73 23.91
CA ARG A 489 4.90 -4.32 24.80
C ARG A 489 5.37 -3.37 25.90
N ARG A 490 4.53 -2.40 26.31
CA ARG A 490 4.92 -1.34 27.28
C ARG A 490 5.54 -1.82 28.60
N ARG A 491 5.34 -3.09 28.99
CA ARG A 491 5.91 -3.69 30.20
C ARG A 491 7.33 -4.22 30.01
N ASP A 492 7.71 -4.53 28.78
CA ASP A 492 9.00 -5.17 28.44
C ASP A 492 10.03 -4.16 27.92
N VAL A 493 9.61 -2.92 27.68
CA VAL A 493 10.46 -1.86 27.09
C VAL A 493 11.13 -1.05 28.20
N SER A 494 12.45 -0.92 28.13
CA SER A 494 13.22 -0.08 29.05
C SER A 494 12.91 1.40 28.83
N SER A 495 12.91 2.21 29.90
CA SER A 495 12.62 3.64 29.78
C SER A 495 13.60 4.35 28.84
N ASN A 496 14.88 3.96 28.84
CA ASN A 496 15.89 4.52 27.94
C ASN A 496 15.51 4.35 26.47
N ARG A 497 15.00 3.17 26.08
CA ARG A 497 14.51 2.96 24.69
C ARG A 497 13.39 3.94 24.36
N VAL A 498 12.42 4.11 25.25
CA VAL A 498 11.30 5.05 25.04
C VAL A 498 11.82 6.48 24.85
N LEU A 499 12.71 6.95 25.71
CA LEU A 499 13.29 8.30 25.62
C LEU A 499 14.02 8.51 24.29
N ALA A 500 14.81 7.53 23.86
CA ALA A 500 15.53 7.58 22.59
C ALA A 500 14.57 7.69 21.40
N PHE A 501 13.54 6.85 21.36
CA PHE A 501 12.52 6.89 20.30
C PHE A 501 11.75 8.20 20.31
N VAL A 502 11.32 8.71 21.47
CA VAL A 502 10.59 10.00 21.58
C VAL A 502 11.45 11.14 21.05
N LYS A 503 12.74 11.21 21.43
CA LYS A 503 13.65 12.23 20.95
C LYS A 503 13.83 12.19 19.42
N ARG A 504 14.06 11.00 18.86
CA ARG A 504 14.27 10.83 17.42
C ARG A 504 12.98 11.00 16.61
N LEU A 505 11.83 10.69 17.21
CA LEU A 505 10.50 10.95 16.64
C LEU A 505 10.21 12.45 16.54
N ALA A 506 10.62 13.23 17.55
CA ALA A 506 10.54 14.69 17.49
C ALA A 506 11.42 15.27 16.38
N GLY A 507 12.63 14.72 16.19
CA GLY A 507 13.50 15.04 15.05
C GLY A 507 12.84 14.71 13.70
N ALA A 508 12.21 13.55 13.59
CA ALA A 508 11.48 13.17 12.37
C ALA A 508 10.29 14.09 12.09
N ALA A 509 9.56 14.54 13.12
CA ALA A 509 8.45 15.49 12.98
C ALA A 509 8.90 16.83 12.36
N LEU A 510 10.11 17.29 12.70
CA LEU A 510 10.71 18.51 12.15
C LEU A 510 11.18 18.33 10.69
N ALA A 511 11.54 17.10 10.29
CA ALA A 511 12.08 16.81 8.97
C ALA A 511 11.00 16.66 7.87
N MET A 512 9.73 16.39 8.23
CA MET A 512 8.64 16.20 7.26
C MET A 512 8.22 17.52 6.61
N SER A 513 7.82 17.50 5.33
CA SER A 513 7.27 18.69 4.65
C SER A 513 5.74 18.74 4.73
N GLU A 514 5.07 17.59 4.77
CA GLU A 514 3.62 17.53 4.84
C GLU A 514 3.09 17.75 6.27
N PRO A 515 2.22 18.76 6.51
CA PRO A 515 1.68 19.04 7.84
C PRO A 515 0.89 17.88 8.46
N SER A 516 0.16 17.11 7.64
CA SER A 516 -0.60 15.93 8.08
C SER A 516 0.33 14.85 8.65
N CYS A 517 1.49 14.59 8.01
CA CYS A 517 2.51 13.66 8.49
C CYS A 517 3.10 14.12 9.83
N THR A 518 3.51 15.39 9.92
CA THR A 518 4.01 15.97 11.17
C THR A 518 2.98 15.89 12.28
N GLY A 519 1.71 16.16 11.97
CA GLY A 519 0.59 16.06 12.90
C GLY A 519 0.42 14.63 13.45
N THR A 520 0.37 13.62 12.60
CA THR A 520 0.26 12.22 13.04
C THR A 520 1.44 11.77 13.89
N ILE A 521 2.66 12.21 13.55
CA ILE A 521 3.86 11.96 14.37
C ILE A 521 3.72 12.61 15.76
N LEU A 522 3.24 13.86 15.83
CA LEU A 522 3.03 14.56 17.09
C LEU A 522 1.91 13.93 17.94
N VAL A 523 0.84 13.41 17.33
CA VAL A 523 -0.20 12.66 18.05
C VAL A 523 0.41 11.44 18.73
N LEU A 524 1.24 10.65 18.03
CA LEU A 524 1.93 9.52 18.64
C LEU A 524 2.90 9.97 19.73
N LEU A 525 3.65 11.05 19.51
CA LEU A 525 4.57 11.60 20.50
C LEU A 525 3.83 11.97 21.79
N ILE A 526 2.72 12.68 21.71
CA ILE A 526 1.91 13.05 22.88
C ILE A 526 1.34 11.80 23.56
N HIS A 527 0.94 10.78 22.79
CA HIS A 527 0.50 9.52 23.36
C HIS A 527 1.61 8.82 24.16
N LEU A 528 2.84 8.79 23.63
CA LEU A 528 4.00 8.23 24.34
C LEU A 528 4.35 9.03 25.60
N LEU A 529 4.29 10.36 25.56
CA LEU A 529 4.48 11.21 26.74
C LEU A 529 3.47 10.85 27.84
N ARG A 530 2.18 10.73 27.49
CA ARG A 530 1.12 10.35 28.44
C ARG A 530 1.27 8.94 29.00
N LEU A 531 1.77 8.00 28.21
CA LEU A 531 1.95 6.60 28.62
C LEU A 531 3.19 6.38 29.49
N PHE A 532 4.24 7.16 29.29
CA PHE A 532 5.54 6.98 29.95
C PHE A 532 5.95 8.27 30.68
N PRO A 533 5.61 8.42 31.97
CA PRO A 533 5.88 9.66 32.72
C PRO A 533 7.37 10.05 32.79
N ARG A 534 8.28 9.06 32.74
CA ARG A 534 9.74 9.30 32.73
C ARG A 534 10.22 10.10 31.51
N CYS A 535 9.37 10.31 30.50
CA CYS A 535 9.64 11.27 29.43
C CYS A 535 9.74 12.74 29.90
N GLU A 536 9.38 13.05 31.15
CA GLU A 536 9.59 14.37 31.76
C GLU A 536 11.03 14.86 31.65
N VAL A 537 12.00 13.95 31.77
CA VAL A 537 13.45 14.25 31.68
C VAL A 537 13.81 14.96 30.37
N LEU A 538 13.08 14.70 29.28
CA LEU A 538 13.35 15.33 27.99
C LEU A 538 12.91 16.80 27.90
N PHE A 539 12.22 17.32 28.93
CA PHE A 539 11.87 18.73 29.03
C PHE A 539 12.87 19.53 29.86
N ASP A 540 13.80 18.85 30.55
CA ASP A 540 14.86 19.49 31.31
C ASP A 540 16.07 19.81 30.42
N SER A 541 16.80 20.85 30.81
CA SER A 541 18.03 21.28 30.12
C SER A 541 19.30 20.72 30.77
N GLU A 542 19.17 20.06 31.91
CA GLU A 542 20.30 19.47 32.63
C GLU A 542 20.63 18.09 32.07
N THR A 543 21.90 17.85 31.77
CA THR A 543 22.35 16.52 31.35
C THR A 543 22.41 15.60 32.54
N GLU A 544 21.69 14.48 32.51
CA GLU A 544 21.86 13.41 33.51
C GLU A 544 23.32 12.90 33.53
N VAL A 545 23.71 12.30 34.66
CA VAL A 545 25.06 11.75 34.88
C VAL A 545 25.37 10.67 33.85
N GLY A 546 26.23 10.97 32.87
CA GLY A 546 26.58 10.02 31.80
C GLY A 546 27.16 10.59 30.51
N GLY A 547 27.04 11.90 30.27
CA GLY A 547 27.59 12.60 29.10
C GLY A 547 26.51 13.13 28.15
N ALA A 548 26.93 13.70 27.02
CA ALA A 548 26.01 14.31 26.03
C ALA A 548 25.28 13.24 25.19
N TYR A 549 24.03 13.57 24.78
CA TYR A 549 23.24 12.76 23.86
C TYR A 549 23.99 12.52 22.54
N ARG A 550 23.94 11.28 22.04
CA ARG A 550 24.62 10.87 20.82
C ARG A 550 23.62 10.52 19.71
N PRO A 551 23.34 11.46 18.80
CA PRO A 551 22.36 11.25 17.75
C PRO A 551 22.79 10.17 16.74
N ASP A 552 24.10 10.02 16.50
CA ASP A 552 24.68 9.11 15.48
C ASP A 552 24.61 7.62 15.85
N VAL A 553 24.32 7.30 17.12
CA VAL A 553 24.32 5.91 17.61
C VAL A 553 23.00 5.22 17.23
N ASP A 554 23.08 4.08 16.55
CA ASP A 554 21.94 3.27 16.10
C ASP A 554 21.34 2.37 17.20
N ASP A 555 21.97 2.32 18.37
CA ASP A 555 21.47 1.60 19.55
C ASP A 555 20.74 2.58 20.48
N PRO A 556 19.41 2.42 20.69
CA PRO A 556 18.63 3.30 21.55
C PRO A 556 19.07 3.26 23.02
N GLU A 557 19.72 2.19 23.50
CA GLU A 557 20.19 2.11 24.88
C GLU A 557 21.55 2.79 25.08
N ALA A 558 22.35 2.89 24.03
CA ALA A 558 23.69 3.49 24.08
C ALA A 558 23.74 4.98 23.70
N CYS A 559 22.62 5.57 23.26
CA CYS A 559 22.58 6.94 22.76
C CYS A 559 22.49 8.03 23.85
N LEU A 560 22.40 7.65 25.13
CA LEU A 560 22.23 8.56 26.29
C LEU A 560 21.05 9.54 26.12
N PRO A 561 19.83 9.04 25.92
CA PRO A 561 18.67 9.86 25.56
C PRO A 561 18.17 10.76 26.69
N ALA A 562 18.45 10.41 27.94
CA ALA A 562 18.08 11.22 29.10
C ALA A 562 18.85 12.56 29.17
N SER A 563 19.99 12.68 28.48
CA SER A 563 20.72 13.93 28.35
C SER A 563 20.25 14.81 27.18
N ALA A 564 19.13 14.44 26.52
CA ALA A 564 18.58 15.16 25.38
C ALA A 564 17.37 16.00 25.78
N CYS A 565 17.16 17.13 25.10
CA CYS A 565 16.00 18.00 25.30
C CYS A 565 15.11 18.06 24.05
N LEU A 566 13.79 18.15 24.20
CA LEU A 566 12.79 18.25 23.12
C LEU A 566 12.64 19.67 22.55
N TRP A 567 13.76 20.27 22.13
CA TRP A 567 13.76 21.60 21.54
C TRP A 567 12.99 21.68 20.21
N GLU A 568 12.79 20.55 19.51
CA GLU A 568 12.03 20.49 18.24
C GLU A 568 10.59 20.95 18.43
N LEU A 569 9.97 20.68 19.58
CA LEU A 569 8.60 21.11 19.88
C LEU A 569 8.48 22.64 19.91
N VAL A 570 9.51 23.34 20.36
CA VAL A 570 9.56 24.81 20.38
C VAL A 570 9.67 25.38 18.96
N ALA A 571 10.36 24.67 18.06
CA ALA A 571 10.40 25.03 16.65
C ALA A 571 9.04 24.79 15.98
N LEU A 572 8.40 23.65 16.26
CA LEU A 572 7.09 23.27 15.72
C LEU A 572 5.93 24.15 16.24
N GLU A 573 6.07 24.78 17.42
CA GLU A 573 5.13 25.80 17.90
C GLU A 573 5.00 27.00 16.92
N ARG A 574 6.02 27.24 16.09
CA ARG A 574 6.05 28.31 15.08
C ARG A 574 5.70 27.82 13.67
N HIS A 575 5.24 26.58 13.52
CA HIS A 575 4.88 25.99 12.24
C HIS A 575 3.70 26.73 11.56
N PRO A 576 3.65 26.83 10.21
CA PRO A 576 2.57 27.51 9.50
C PRO A 576 1.18 26.91 9.76
N SER A 577 1.04 25.58 9.67
CA SER A 577 -0.23 24.89 9.96
C SER A 577 -0.66 25.10 11.42
N ILE A 578 -1.94 25.45 11.61
CA ILE A 578 -2.56 25.61 12.92
C ILE A 578 -2.55 24.28 13.67
N VAL A 579 -2.83 23.18 12.96
CA VAL A 579 -2.89 21.83 13.52
C VAL A 579 -1.60 21.45 14.21
N VAL A 580 -0.48 21.57 13.50
CA VAL A 580 0.85 21.24 14.02
C VAL A 580 1.23 22.12 15.21
N ARG A 581 0.88 23.41 15.16
CA ARG A 581 1.17 24.36 16.24
C ARG A 581 0.40 24.03 17.51
N GLU A 582 -0.90 23.71 17.40
CA GLU A 582 -1.69 23.33 18.57
C GLU A 582 -1.23 21.98 19.14
N LEU A 583 -0.85 21.00 18.31
CA LEU A 583 -0.23 19.74 18.77
C LEU A 583 1.07 19.99 19.53
N ALA A 584 1.96 20.83 19.00
CA ALA A 584 3.22 21.19 19.65
C ALA A 584 2.98 21.88 21.00
N LYS A 585 2.02 22.82 21.07
CA LYS A 585 1.61 23.47 22.33
C LYS A 585 1.04 22.47 23.34
N ALA A 586 0.24 21.49 22.89
CA ALA A 586 -0.30 20.46 23.77
C ALA A 586 0.82 19.59 24.38
N ALA A 587 1.84 19.23 23.59
CA ALA A 587 3.02 18.52 24.08
C ALA A 587 3.83 19.35 25.10
N LEU A 588 4.05 20.64 24.82
CA LEU A 588 4.73 21.57 25.74
C LEU A 588 3.92 21.82 27.02
N HIS A 589 2.59 21.89 26.92
CA HIS A 589 1.71 22.03 28.08
C HIS A 589 1.83 20.82 28.99
N TRP A 590 1.86 19.61 28.42
CA TRP A 590 2.09 18.38 29.20
C TRP A 590 3.42 18.46 30.00
N GLY A 591 4.52 18.86 29.35
CA GLY A 591 5.81 19.07 30.01
C GLY A 591 5.78 20.11 31.14
N ARG A 592 5.02 21.21 30.98
CA ARG A 592 4.82 22.18 32.06
C ARG A 592 4.03 21.59 33.22
N THR A 593 2.94 20.86 32.92
CA THR A 593 2.09 20.29 33.97
C THR A 593 2.80 19.23 34.80
N ILE A 594 3.66 18.41 34.19
CA ILE A 594 4.40 17.38 34.91
C ILE A 594 5.45 18.00 35.84
N HIS A 595 6.14 19.05 35.39
CA HIS A 595 7.08 19.79 36.24
C HIS A 595 6.37 20.51 37.40
N THR A 596 5.17 21.05 37.20
CA THR A 596 4.48 21.83 38.25
C THR A 596 3.67 20.98 39.23
N TYR A 597 3.05 19.89 38.76
CA TYR A 597 2.09 19.10 39.54
C TYR A 597 2.50 17.63 39.70
N GLY A 598 3.61 17.22 39.11
CA GLY A 598 4.10 15.84 39.11
C GLY A 598 3.40 14.93 38.09
N PRO A 599 3.88 13.69 37.95
CA PRO A 599 3.45 12.73 36.92
C PRO A 599 1.99 12.29 37.08
N THR A 600 1.49 12.20 38.30
CA THR A 600 0.14 11.71 38.60
C THR A 600 -0.94 12.70 38.15
N GLU A 601 -0.73 14.00 38.40
CA GLU A 601 -1.67 15.03 37.95
C GLU A 601 -1.58 15.27 36.44
N ALA A 602 -0.39 15.20 35.85
CA ALA A 602 -0.19 15.36 34.40
C ALA A 602 -0.88 14.26 33.57
N ALA A 603 -1.09 13.06 34.14
CA ALA A 603 -1.86 11.99 33.52
C ALA A 603 -3.38 12.23 33.57
N ILE A 604 -3.86 12.99 34.56
CA ILE A 604 -5.29 13.24 34.80
C ILE A 604 -5.77 14.50 34.08
N ARG A 605 -4.96 15.56 34.06
CA ARG A 605 -5.30 16.85 33.44
C ARG A 605 -5.36 16.72 31.93
N ARG A 606 -6.57 16.87 31.37
CA ARG A 606 -6.78 16.92 29.92
C ARG A 606 -6.60 18.35 29.44
N TYR A 607 -5.66 18.54 28.51
CA TYR A 607 -5.60 19.77 27.73
C TYR A 607 -6.73 19.74 26.70
N ASN A 608 -7.63 20.73 26.75
CA ASN A 608 -8.68 20.88 25.76
C ASN A 608 -8.03 21.29 24.44
N PHE A 609 -8.15 20.41 23.47
CA PHE A 609 -7.50 20.49 22.20
C PHE A 609 -8.55 20.87 21.15
N ASN A 610 -8.63 22.16 20.82
CA ASN A 610 -9.63 22.67 19.88
C ASN A 610 -8.95 22.92 18.54
N ILE A 611 -8.99 21.94 17.66
CA ILE A 611 -8.56 22.06 16.27
C ILE A 611 -9.80 22.05 15.36
N GLY A 612 -9.97 23.10 14.57
CA GLY A 612 -10.99 23.20 13.53
C GLY A 612 -12.43 23.42 14.03
N PRO A 613 -13.42 23.45 13.11
CA PRO A 613 -14.82 23.77 13.39
C PRO A 613 -15.63 22.61 14.03
N LYS A 614 -14.99 21.47 14.33
CA LYS A 614 -15.59 20.31 14.99
C LYS A 614 -14.76 20.00 16.23
N ASP A 615 -15.37 19.73 17.38
CA ASP A 615 -14.71 19.41 18.65
C ASP A 615 -13.89 18.10 18.59
N LEU A 616 -12.80 18.08 17.83
CA LEU A 616 -11.95 16.92 17.65
C LEU A 616 -11.04 16.76 18.86
N THR A 617 -11.31 15.76 19.68
CA THR A 617 -10.48 15.49 20.86
C THR A 617 -9.20 14.75 20.48
N LEU A 618 -8.08 15.09 21.14
CA LEU A 618 -6.82 14.37 20.99
C LEU A 618 -6.96 12.87 21.33
N ASP A 619 -7.85 12.51 22.26
CA ASP A 619 -8.12 11.11 22.62
C ASP A 619 -8.76 10.33 21.45
N HIS A 620 -9.58 10.99 20.63
CA HIS A 620 -10.09 10.39 19.38
C HIS A 620 -8.94 10.12 18.41
N LEU A 621 -8.07 11.11 18.17
CA LEU A 621 -6.92 10.98 17.27
C LEU A 621 -5.96 9.86 17.68
N ILE A 622 -5.76 9.65 18.98
CA ILE A 622 -4.90 8.59 19.53
C ILE A 622 -5.51 7.18 19.28
N GLN A 623 -6.83 7.06 19.25
CA GLN A 623 -7.51 5.77 19.03
C GLN A 623 -7.54 5.34 17.57
N LEU A 624 -7.36 6.27 16.63
CA LEU A 624 -7.35 5.99 15.20
C LEU A 624 -6.08 5.27 14.76
N SER A 625 -6.16 4.58 13.61
CA SER A 625 -4.95 4.10 12.94
C SER A 625 -4.10 5.28 12.46
N PRO A 626 -2.76 5.15 12.34
CA PRO A 626 -1.92 6.24 11.85
C PRO A 626 -2.37 6.78 10.49
N ALA A 627 -2.83 5.91 9.58
CA ALA A 627 -3.34 6.29 8.27
C ALA A 627 -4.66 7.07 8.35
N ASP A 628 -5.61 6.62 9.17
CA ASP A 628 -6.89 7.32 9.35
C ASP A 628 -6.69 8.67 10.04
N CYS A 629 -5.79 8.72 11.02
CA CYS A 629 -5.40 9.95 11.71
C CYS A 629 -4.81 10.95 10.70
N ARG A 630 -3.88 10.52 9.83
CA ARG A 630 -3.32 11.37 8.78
C ARG A 630 -4.38 11.90 7.83
N LEU A 631 -5.32 11.06 7.39
CA LEU A 631 -6.42 11.48 6.50
C LEU A 631 -7.33 12.51 7.16
N GLN A 632 -7.66 12.33 8.44
CA GLN A 632 -8.46 13.31 9.18
C GLN A 632 -7.73 14.65 9.35
N LEU A 633 -6.43 14.62 9.68
CA LEU A 633 -5.62 15.84 9.82
C LEU A 633 -5.45 16.55 8.47
N ALA A 634 -5.26 15.79 7.39
CA ALA A 634 -5.19 16.34 6.03
C ALA A 634 -6.52 17.03 5.62
N ALA A 635 -7.67 16.44 5.94
CA ALA A 635 -8.97 17.05 5.67
C ALA A 635 -9.16 18.38 6.41
N ILE A 636 -8.64 18.50 7.64
CA ILE A 636 -8.71 19.74 8.42
C ILE A 636 -7.80 20.81 7.83
N ASP A 637 -6.56 20.46 7.49
CA ASP A 637 -5.64 21.39 6.83
C ASP A 637 -6.21 21.85 5.46
N GLU A 638 -6.92 20.98 4.74
CA GLU A 638 -7.62 21.32 3.49
C GLU A 638 -8.81 22.27 3.72
N GLU A 639 -9.69 21.98 4.69
CA GLU A 639 -10.82 22.84 5.08
C GLU A 639 -10.33 24.25 5.49
N GLU A 640 -9.24 24.34 6.26
CA GLU A 640 -8.64 25.61 6.68
C GLU A 640 -7.95 26.36 5.53
N SER A 641 -7.41 25.65 4.53
CA SER A 641 -6.87 26.27 3.31
C SER A 641 -7.95 26.76 2.34
N ALA A 642 -9.15 26.17 2.41
CA ALA A 642 -10.28 26.46 1.54
C ALA A 642 -11.16 27.61 2.05
N GLU A 643 -11.05 28.00 3.33
CA GLU A 643 -11.66 29.24 3.79
C GLU A 643 -11.08 30.42 2.98
N PRO A 644 -11.91 31.15 2.22
CA PRO A 644 -11.43 32.33 1.54
C PRO A 644 -10.99 33.29 2.63
N VAL A 645 -9.68 33.56 2.69
CA VAL A 645 -9.14 34.68 3.46
C VAL A 645 -10.09 35.85 3.21
N PRO A 646 -10.83 36.35 4.21
CA PRO A 646 -11.68 37.49 3.99
C PRO A 646 -10.74 38.57 3.47
N VAL A 647 -11.00 39.02 2.25
CA VAL A 647 -10.43 40.25 1.70
C VAL A 647 -10.99 41.34 2.58
N THR A 648 -10.37 41.51 3.74
CA THR A 648 -10.40 42.76 4.46
C THR A 648 -10.00 43.80 3.44
N PRO A 649 -10.83 44.84 3.20
CA PRO A 649 -10.40 45.92 2.33
C PRO A 649 -9.05 46.35 2.87
N THR A 650 -8.07 46.33 1.98
CA THR A 650 -6.69 46.70 2.23
C THR A 650 -6.65 48.02 2.99
N THR A 651 -6.64 47.95 4.32
CA THR A 651 -5.91 48.93 5.10
C THR A 651 -4.50 48.74 4.61
N LYS A 652 -4.06 49.66 3.75
CA LYS A 652 -2.72 49.71 3.18
C LYS A 652 -1.78 49.22 4.26
N LYS A 653 -1.26 48.00 4.14
CA LYS A 653 -0.07 47.59 4.88
C LYS A 653 0.96 48.60 4.43
N ARG A 654 1.12 49.66 5.23
CA ARG A 654 2.33 50.48 5.23
C ARG A 654 3.42 49.44 5.20
N PHE A 655 4.19 49.40 4.11
CA PHE A 655 5.54 48.89 4.18
C PHE A 655 6.07 49.37 5.52
N ARG A 656 6.38 48.45 6.45
CA ARG A 656 7.16 48.84 7.62
C ARG A 656 8.47 49.33 7.03
N GLN A 657 8.54 50.64 6.81
CA GLN A 657 9.80 51.32 6.70
C GLN A 657 10.56 50.87 7.94
N THR A 658 11.68 50.21 7.73
CA THR A 658 12.66 49.98 8.80
C THR A 658 12.76 51.29 9.59
N PRO A 659 12.49 51.31 10.91
CA PRO A 659 12.60 52.55 11.65
C PRO A 659 14.01 53.08 11.43
N SER A 660 14.13 54.33 10.96
CA SER A 660 15.41 55.01 10.91
C SER A 660 16.02 54.90 12.30
N HIS A 661 17.23 54.36 12.39
CA HIS A 661 17.91 54.24 13.67
C HIS A 661 18.02 55.64 14.30
N VAL A 662 17.38 55.83 15.45
CA VAL A 662 17.53 57.06 16.24
C VAL A 662 18.58 56.76 17.30
N PRO A 663 19.76 57.39 17.27
CA PRO A 663 20.76 57.21 18.32
C PRO A 663 20.21 57.66 19.68
N SER A 664 20.57 56.95 20.75
CA SER A 664 20.15 57.27 22.12
C SER A 664 20.70 58.64 22.56
N ASP A 665 20.00 59.33 23.45
CA ASP A 665 20.36 60.70 23.84
C ASP A 665 21.71 60.78 24.58
N TRP A 666 22.10 59.69 25.25
CA TRP A 666 23.45 59.55 25.81
C TRP A 666 24.54 59.58 24.73
N PHE A 667 24.32 58.93 23.59
CA PHE A 667 25.27 58.88 22.49
C PHE A 667 25.40 60.23 21.77
N LYS A 668 24.29 60.97 21.66
CA LYS A 668 24.30 62.35 21.12
C LYS A 668 25.10 63.30 22.00
N ASN A 669 24.93 63.21 23.33
CA ASN A 669 25.69 64.05 24.27
C ASN A 669 27.20 63.80 24.18
N ILE A 670 27.63 62.56 23.96
CA ILE A 670 29.06 62.24 23.79
C ILE A 670 29.60 62.77 22.45
N LEU A 671 28.81 62.69 21.38
CA LEU A 671 29.16 63.25 20.07
C LEU A 671 29.28 64.78 20.07
N GLU A 672 28.45 65.47 20.86
CA GLU A 672 28.55 66.92 21.05
C GLU A 672 29.77 67.31 21.91
N GLN A 673 30.04 66.56 22.98
CA GLN A 673 31.20 66.81 23.84
C GLN A 673 32.54 66.55 23.14
N SER A 674 32.57 65.63 22.17
CA SER A 674 33.78 65.29 21.40
C SER A 674 33.99 66.15 20.15
N GLY A 675 33.08 67.08 19.82
CA GLY A 675 33.19 67.97 18.66
C GLY A 675 32.94 67.31 17.30
N LEU A 676 32.66 66.00 17.27
CA LEU A 676 32.50 65.18 16.06
C LEU A 676 31.08 65.24 15.44
N SER A 677 30.18 66.02 16.04
CA SER A 677 28.79 66.17 15.60
C SER A 677 28.64 66.66 14.15
N LYS A 678 29.55 67.52 13.66
CA LYS A 678 29.50 68.07 12.29
C LYS A 678 29.94 67.07 11.20
N GLU A 679 30.81 66.12 11.52
CA GLU A 679 31.34 65.16 10.53
C GLU A 679 30.40 63.95 10.34
N TYR A 680 29.69 63.52 11.39
CA TYR A 680 28.87 62.29 11.36
C TYR A 680 27.36 62.53 11.39
N GLY A 681 26.89 63.78 11.51
CA GLY A 681 25.47 64.12 11.58
C GLY A 681 24.62 63.60 10.40
N ASN A 682 25.18 63.59 9.19
CA ASN A 682 24.48 63.10 7.99
C ASN A 682 24.48 61.56 7.86
N VAL A 683 25.39 60.85 8.54
CA VAL A 683 25.52 59.38 8.44
C VAL A 683 24.52 58.67 9.36
N LEU A 684 24.15 59.30 10.49
CA LEU A 684 23.22 58.75 11.50
C LEU A 684 21.78 58.60 10.99
N HIS A 685 21.41 59.29 9.91
CA HIS A 685 20.07 59.23 9.32
C HIS A 685 19.98 58.35 8.06
N SER A 686 21.09 57.77 7.59
CA SER A 686 21.11 56.92 6.41
C SER A 686 20.90 55.44 6.76
N LYS A 687 20.21 54.68 5.89
CA LYS A 687 19.99 53.24 6.07
C LYS A 687 21.35 52.54 6.09
N ARG A 688 21.62 51.79 7.17
CA ARG A 688 22.86 51.02 7.43
C ARG A 688 23.61 50.62 6.14
N PRO A 689 24.88 51.03 5.95
CA PRO A 689 25.70 50.44 4.90
C PRO A 689 25.95 48.97 5.24
N ARG A 690 25.84 48.09 4.24
CA ARG A 690 26.31 46.70 4.33
C ARG A 690 27.83 46.76 4.47
N ILE A 691 28.35 46.11 5.51
CA ILE A 691 29.78 45.83 5.62
C ILE A 691 30.10 44.81 4.52
N GLU A 692 30.70 45.28 3.43
CA GLU A 692 31.39 44.38 2.50
C GLU A 692 32.63 43.85 3.23
N LYS A 693 32.71 42.52 3.34
CA LYS A 693 33.88 41.85 3.89
C LYS A 693 35.03 42.01 2.90
N SER A 694 36.06 42.75 3.30
CA SER A 694 37.42 42.57 2.78
C SER A 694 38.06 41.34 3.43
#